data_AF-A0AAE0D4Z3-F1
#
_entry.id   AF-A0AAE0D4Z3-F1
#
_cell.length_a   1.000
_cell.length_b   1.000
_cell.length_c   1.000
_cell.angle_alpha   90.00
_cell.angle_beta   90.00
_cell.angle_gamma   90.00
#
_symmetry.space_group_name_H-M   'P 1'
#
loop_
_entity.id
_entity.type
_entity.pdbx_description
1 polymer ?
#
loop_
_entity_poly.entity_id
_entity_poly.type
_entity_poly.pdbx_seq_one_letter_code
_entity_poly.pdbx_strand_id
1 'polypeptide(L)'
;MHSLLWAAVMVIPTFARLSSAHMMMSDPPPLKAKINPNTAEGNIDYSYTNPLSSSGSDYPCKGHLSVLDTSEADPVDTWNAGEDHTITLSGHTTHNGGSCQVSMSVDGGSTFKVLRSVIGGCPAGDGYQISFTLPDDTPSSDQAILAWSWFNNVGNREMYMNCAVIKIENGGSGNNFRAQSGIFRANVGNGCRTVDNADVMIPNPGSNVELVNSDAVPPTGDCESGPGTQAPGGSGPSSGSGSGCGSGQESGDGEDGDGEDGDGEDGKQYKPGNDWPQGFNCNNGGTVAVGPRQAALMFGGLIVALCLHTALRLLGVTWLRAIRPGCAFIPSRHGSVYGTYFKPSNSCFGGMDEQQRSQPLKNMQPLRSLLPAQNRAAEPAKFDDLPRKRPRPVQAACNACRKRKSRQATSRKHNEVQGRATIHEQVLALLKNLPEEAAQNVFQRIRSGTDVTTIVNHVEAGDLLLQMAVVPETRLRYDFPYRSEMPEIYVQDNPYLNSFVYEAASLYSATGTWRPSYADAGGSQQLQSVYTKPFHAAQVVEPRLSDAKVSWWTNVCDDDSLMRDLLRALFRCEYQFSAAFQKDLFLEDLVAQKQGFCSSLLVNITLAYACVCYPPFSNRVEYWNPSTLGYRFLAEAKRLWELQASEPRVTTIQAGILFSVFHNLCGLDELGQPYRIQSVTLARRLRLFSKSSCGNNDSRRKGWAYTAWALYNWETLVSFSFMIPPLVKEPPDWPLPDPTREGGWYGEIWLQYPLVSGLQSTHFGHIFQTRARFRVIMNEYCDAAFSPNGVISLDKANRLHDKLRRSYSDLPESLKPKTIALPGHFQLHIYYYHLLLMIYEPLLAASKGRDATLQKVVADAKKYLQTLIRLYYLRHGYEAMDLFLVIPLMLTGYDCINAILEEKSEHQIEILRSTLLLVAKGLQSQRRNHYLAEALFRVIRGRMRPQEVALLRSSMTFDDAQEMEKHDMVQAVRSHWPVSIVKKQHEVDDHILTHLVESYGSLNLEETAG
;
A
#
# COMPACT_ATOMS: atom_id res chain seq x y z
N MET A 1 57.57 0.56 9.23
CA MET A 1 57.00 1.75 8.53
C MET A 1 56.94 1.45 7.04
N HIS A 2 56.10 2.17 6.28
CA HIS A 2 55.97 2.08 4.81
C HIS A 2 55.82 0.68 4.18
N SER A 3 54.63 0.06 4.32
CA SER A 3 54.16 -1.06 3.45
C SER A 3 52.64 -1.36 3.56
N LEU A 4 51.81 -0.38 3.95
CA LEU A 4 50.36 -0.56 4.17
C LEU A 4 49.58 0.65 3.64
N LEU A 5 49.54 0.84 2.31
CA LEU A 5 48.91 2.01 1.69
C LEU A 5 48.24 1.76 0.32
N TRP A 6 48.09 0.50 -0.09
CA TRP A 6 47.56 0.10 -1.42
C TRP A 6 46.56 -1.07 -1.33
N ALA A 7 45.57 -0.95 -0.44
CA ALA A 7 44.52 -1.96 -0.24
C ALA A 7 43.15 -1.35 0.14
N ALA A 8 42.85 -0.14 -0.36
CA ALA A 8 41.69 0.66 0.06
C ALA A 8 40.87 1.26 -1.11
N VAL A 9 40.93 0.64 -2.30
CA VAL A 9 40.18 1.06 -3.50
C VAL A 9 39.61 -0.19 -4.19
N MET A 10 38.38 -0.08 -4.70
CA MET A 10 37.56 -1.15 -5.32
C MET A 10 36.93 -2.21 -4.39
N VAL A 11 35.96 -1.81 -3.56
CA VAL A 11 34.83 -2.68 -3.15
C VAL A 11 33.49 -1.91 -3.23
N ILE A 12 33.19 -1.39 -4.42
CA ILE A 12 31.87 -0.94 -4.90
C ILE A 12 31.92 -1.32 -6.40
N PRO A 13 30.96 -2.07 -7.00
CA PRO A 13 29.52 -1.98 -6.74
C PRO A 13 28.74 -3.31 -6.57
N THR A 14 27.82 -3.36 -5.60
CA THR A 14 26.74 -4.37 -5.54
C THR A 14 25.34 -3.78 -5.25
N PHE A 15 25.18 -2.45 -5.25
CA PHE A 15 23.88 -1.78 -5.22
C PHE A 15 23.32 -1.60 -6.64
N ALA A 16 22.79 -2.69 -7.21
CA ALA A 16 22.33 -2.71 -8.60
C ALA A 16 21.12 -3.64 -8.89
N ARG A 17 20.47 -4.22 -7.87
CA ARG A 17 19.14 -4.83 -8.03
C ARG A 17 18.15 -3.71 -8.36
N LEU A 18 17.56 -3.77 -9.57
CA LEU A 18 16.56 -2.81 -10.01
C LEU A 18 15.19 -3.15 -9.43
N SER A 19 14.32 -2.14 -9.40
CA SER A 19 12.91 -2.28 -9.03
C SER A 19 12.13 -3.15 -10.03
N SER A 20 12.11 -4.46 -9.81
CA SER A 20 11.05 -5.32 -10.36
C SER A 20 9.73 -4.92 -9.70
N ALA A 21 8.81 -4.43 -10.54
CA ALA A 21 7.43 -4.15 -10.18
C ALA A 21 6.47 -5.27 -10.63
N HIS A 22 6.93 -6.15 -11.52
CA HIS A 22 6.25 -7.33 -12.07
C HIS A 22 7.29 -8.41 -12.43
N MET A 23 6.82 -9.56 -12.89
CA MET A 23 7.63 -10.73 -13.24
C MET A 23 8.34 -10.57 -14.60
N MET A 24 9.52 -11.17 -14.72
CA MET A 24 10.24 -11.35 -15.99
C MET A 24 10.98 -12.69 -16.01
N MET A 25 11.28 -13.20 -17.21
CA MET A 25 12.22 -14.30 -17.37
C MET A 25 13.62 -13.83 -16.97
N SER A 26 14.25 -14.51 -16.01
CA SER A 26 15.62 -14.22 -15.56
C SER A 26 16.66 -15.16 -16.18
N ASP A 27 16.23 -16.35 -16.58
CA ASP A 27 17.08 -17.38 -17.15
C ASP A 27 16.26 -18.21 -18.15
N PRO A 28 16.65 -18.28 -19.44
CA PRO A 28 17.75 -17.56 -20.07
C PRO A 28 17.51 -16.03 -20.15
N PRO A 29 18.55 -15.17 -20.05
CA PRO A 29 18.42 -13.71 -20.05
C PRO A 29 17.78 -13.09 -21.32
N PRO A 30 16.64 -12.37 -21.22
CA PRO A 30 15.95 -11.82 -22.39
C PRO A 30 16.70 -10.71 -23.16
N LEU A 31 16.46 -10.59 -24.48
CA LEU A 31 16.97 -9.53 -25.35
C LEU A 31 16.68 -8.14 -24.76
N LYS A 32 17.70 -7.28 -24.63
CA LYS A 32 17.64 -5.93 -24.02
C LYS A 32 17.34 -5.87 -22.52
N ALA A 33 17.18 -6.99 -21.82
CA ALA A 33 17.11 -6.96 -20.36
C ALA A 33 18.50 -6.65 -19.78
N LYS A 34 18.58 -5.87 -18.68
CA LYS A 34 19.86 -5.52 -18.02
C LYS A 34 20.74 -6.73 -17.65
N ILE A 35 20.13 -7.89 -17.43
CA ILE A 35 20.80 -9.14 -17.07
C ILE A 35 21.39 -9.90 -18.25
N ASN A 36 21.05 -9.52 -19.50
CA ASN A 36 21.57 -10.15 -20.70
C ASN A 36 22.97 -9.60 -21.01
N PRO A 37 24.01 -10.45 -21.10
CA PRO A 37 25.40 -10.01 -21.25
C PRO A 37 25.69 -9.32 -22.58
N ASN A 38 24.84 -9.52 -23.58
CA ASN A 38 25.02 -9.04 -24.95
C ASN A 38 24.35 -7.68 -25.19
N THR A 39 23.57 -7.19 -24.21
CA THR A 39 22.87 -5.89 -24.28
C THR A 39 23.80 -4.72 -23.92
N ALA A 40 23.96 -3.75 -24.81
CA ALA A 40 24.74 -2.54 -24.51
C ALA A 40 24.04 -1.63 -23.49
N GLU A 41 24.80 -0.97 -22.60
CA GLU A 41 24.26 -0.15 -21.49
C GLU A 41 23.25 0.93 -21.92
N GLY A 42 23.44 1.51 -23.12
CA GLY A 42 22.53 2.50 -23.71
C GLY A 42 21.24 1.95 -24.31
N ASN A 43 21.15 0.62 -24.51
CA ASN A 43 20.04 -0.07 -25.16
C ASN A 43 19.21 -0.93 -24.18
N ILE A 44 19.55 -0.91 -22.88
CA ILE A 44 18.80 -1.60 -21.82
C ILE A 44 17.35 -1.08 -21.76
N ASP A 45 16.38 -1.99 -21.89
CA ASP A 45 14.98 -1.70 -21.60
C ASP A 45 14.69 -1.89 -20.11
N TYR A 46 14.69 -0.78 -19.38
CA TYR A 46 14.32 -0.71 -17.97
C TYR A 46 12.82 -0.98 -17.70
N SER A 47 11.99 -1.08 -18.74
CA SER A 47 10.56 -1.39 -18.65
C SER A 47 10.22 -2.87 -18.92
N TYR A 48 11.22 -3.77 -18.94
CA TYR A 48 11.05 -5.17 -19.34
C TYR A 48 9.94 -5.96 -18.61
N THR A 49 9.69 -5.62 -17.35
CA THR A 49 8.66 -6.24 -16.51
C THR A 49 7.26 -5.68 -16.78
N ASN A 50 7.12 -4.57 -17.52
CA ASN A 50 5.84 -4.01 -17.90
C ASN A 50 5.16 -4.89 -18.97
N PRO A 51 3.82 -4.92 -19.03
CA PRO A 51 3.08 -5.61 -20.09
C PRO A 51 3.43 -5.07 -21.48
N LEU A 52 2.96 -5.78 -22.51
CA LEU A 52 2.86 -5.27 -23.86
C LEU A 52 1.82 -4.14 -23.96
N SER A 53 1.94 -3.32 -24.99
CA SER A 53 0.95 -2.31 -25.37
C SER A 53 -0.40 -2.98 -25.66
N SER A 54 -1.48 -2.41 -25.12
CA SER A 54 -2.85 -2.88 -25.36
C SER A 54 -3.34 -2.70 -26.80
N SER A 55 -2.55 -2.04 -27.65
CA SER A 55 -2.74 -1.98 -29.11
C SER A 55 -1.98 -3.07 -29.88
N GLY A 56 -1.15 -3.88 -29.21
CA GLY A 56 -0.28 -4.89 -29.84
C GLY A 56 0.91 -4.32 -30.61
N SER A 57 1.19 -3.02 -30.52
CA SER A 57 2.23 -2.33 -31.32
C SER A 57 3.68 -2.76 -31.03
N ASP A 58 3.89 -3.46 -29.91
CA ASP A 58 5.16 -4.03 -29.45
C ASP A 58 5.08 -5.57 -29.32
N TYR A 59 4.04 -6.21 -29.87
CA TYR A 59 4.02 -7.65 -30.05
C TYR A 59 4.72 -8.02 -31.38
N PRO A 60 5.57 -9.07 -31.44
CA PRO A 60 6.04 -9.91 -30.33
C PRO A 60 7.25 -9.31 -29.59
N CYS A 61 7.61 -9.93 -28.47
CA CYS A 61 8.89 -9.69 -27.78
C CYS A 61 9.18 -8.22 -27.41
N LYS A 62 8.13 -7.45 -27.08
CA LYS A 62 8.22 -6.04 -26.70
C LYS A 62 8.86 -5.14 -27.78
N GLY A 63 8.75 -5.55 -29.04
CA GLY A 63 9.35 -4.89 -30.20
C GLY A 63 10.86 -5.12 -30.35
N HIS A 64 11.48 -5.97 -29.52
CA HIS A 64 12.93 -6.07 -29.44
C HIS A 64 13.59 -6.91 -30.55
N LEU A 65 12.81 -7.59 -31.40
CA LEU A 65 13.34 -8.36 -32.54
C LEU A 65 14.10 -7.52 -33.59
N SER A 66 14.04 -6.19 -33.48
CA SER A 66 14.85 -5.26 -34.29
C SER A 66 16.37 -5.39 -34.12
N VAL A 67 16.86 -6.28 -33.25
CA VAL A 67 18.30 -6.48 -32.98
C VAL A 67 18.83 -7.85 -33.39
N LEU A 68 18.02 -8.69 -34.03
CA LEU A 68 18.41 -10.06 -34.44
C LEU A 68 19.65 -10.07 -35.37
N ASP A 69 19.77 -9.09 -36.27
CA ASP A 69 20.92 -8.91 -37.17
C ASP A 69 22.15 -8.26 -36.48
N THR A 70 22.24 -8.30 -35.15
CA THR A 70 23.31 -7.65 -34.36
C THR A 70 23.79 -8.55 -33.23
N SER A 71 24.99 -8.26 -32.69
CA SER A 71 25.53 -8.99 -31.54
C SER A 71 24.70 -8.86 -30.25
N GLU A 72 23.73 -7.94 -30.17
CA GLU A 72 22.77 -7.92 -29.03
C GLU A 72 21.83 -9.14 -29.04
N ALA A 73 21.80 -9.89 -30.15
CA ALA A 73 21.10 -11.16 -30.34
C ALA A 73 22.06 -12.35 -30.55
N ASP A 74 23.32 -12.24 -30.10
CA ASP A 74 24.16 -13.42 -29.87
C ASP A 74 23.45 -14.32 -28.83
N PRO A 75 23.46 -15.67 -28.98
CA PRO A 75 22.74 -16.56 -28.09
C PRO A 75 23.28 -16.52 -26.66
N VAL A 76 22.39 -16.48 -25.66
CA VAL A 76 22.76 -16.46 -24.24
C VAL A 76 22.89 -17.85 -23.61
N ASP A 77 22.39 -18.89 -24.29
CA ASP A 77 22.46 -20.29 -23.87
C ASP A 77 22.44 -21.24 -25.09
N THR A 78 22.76 -22.51 -24.91
CA THR A 78 22.80 -23.55 -25.96
C THR A 78 22.14 -24.85 -25.47
N TRP A 79 21.05 -25.25 -26.13
CA TRP A 79 20.20 -26.38 -25.74
C TRP A 79 20.20 -27.47 -26.81
N ASN A 80 20.11 -28.75 -26.42
CA ASN A 80 19.87 -29.84 -27.37
C ASN A 80 18.38 -30.12 -27.53
N ALA A 81 17.95 -30.45 -28.76
CA ALA A 81 16.66 -31.07 -29.00
C ALA A 81 16.58 -32.45 -28.32
N GLY A 82 15.42 -32.79 -27.75
CA GLY A 82 15.17 -34.04 -27.04
C GLY A 82 15.55 -34.04 -25.55
N GLU A 83 16.19 -32.99 -25.04
CA GLU A 83 16.56 -32.85 -23.63
C GLU A 83 15.52 -32.04 -22.81
N ASP A 84 15.52 -32.25 -21.48
CA ASP A 84 14.73 -31.47 -20.53
C ASP A 84 15.43 -30.16 -20.17
N HIS A 85 14.74 -29.04 -20.43
CA HIS A 85 15.21 -27.69 -20.13
C HIS A 85 14.28 -27.00 -19.12
N THR A 86 14.74 -25.89 -18.53
CA THR A 86 13.97 -25.14 -17.53
C THR A 86 14.23 -23.65 -17.70
N ILE A 87 13.17 -22.84 -17.70
CA ILE A 87 13.30 -21.39 -17.53
C ILE A 87 13.06 -21.00 -16.08
N THR A 88 13.76 -19.96 -15.61
CA THR A 88 13.51 -19.33 -14.31
C THR A 88 12.92 -17.94 -14.50
N LEU A 89 11.86 -17.63 -13.76
CA LEU A 89 11.20 -16.34 -13.71
C LEU A 89 11.53 -15.64 -12.38
N SER A 90 11.91 -14.36 -12.44
CA SER A 90 12.17 -13.53 -11.26
C SER A 90 11.26 -12.30 -11.21
N GLY A 91 10.91 -11.87 -10.01
CA GLY A 91 10.09 -10.71 -9.73
C GLY A 91 9.17 -10.86 -8.52
N HIS A 92 8.44 -9.80 -8.20
CA HIS A 92 7.77 -9.68 -6.88
C HIS A 92 6.25 -9.45 -6.95
N THR A 93 5.68 -9.26 -8.14
CA THR A 93 4.22 -9.05 -8.31
C THR A 93 3.69 -10.09 -9.28
N THR A 94 3.10 -11.13 -8.72
CA THR A 94 2.53 -12.28 -9.45
C THR A 94 1.06 -12.12 -9.80
N HIS A 95 0.38 -11.06 -9.35
CA HIS A 95 -1.07 -10.83 -9.58
C HIS A 95 -1.98 -12.01 -9.20
N ASN A 96 -1.63 -12.77 -8.14
CA ASN A 96 -2.25 -14.05 -7.75
C ASN A 96 -2.09 -15.17 -8.79
N GLY A 97 -1.04 -15.11 -9.61
CA GLY A 97 -0.80 -16.01 -10.73
C GLY A 97 -1.51 -15.54 -12.00
N GLY A 98 -2.16 -16.46 -12.67
CA GLY A 98 -2.56 -16.31 -14.06
C GLY A 98 -2.25 -17.57 -14.85
N SER A 99 -2.23 -17.45 -16.18
CA SER A 99 -1.82 -18.54 -17.06
C SER A 99 -0.63 -18.12 -17.93
N CYS A 100 0.33 -19.03 -18.07
CA CYS A 100 1.57 -18.83 -18.79
C CYS A 100 1.69 -19.78 -19.99
N GLN A 101 2.48 -19.37 -20.99
CA GLN A 101 3.04 -20.29 -21.99
C GLN A 101 4.53 -20.07 -22.15
N VAL A 102 5.28 -21.15 -22.30
CA VAL A 102 6.62 -21.16 -22.89
C VAL A 102 6.48 -21.61 -24.34
N SER A 103 7.10 -20.85 -25.23
CA SER A 103 6.98 -21.02 -26.67
C SER A 103 8.29 -20.69 -27.39
N MET A 104 8.42 -21.09 -28.64
CA MET A 104 9.67 -20.93 -29.39
C MET A 104 9.42 -20.58 -30.87
N SER A 105 10.27 -19.71 -31.40
CA SER A 105 10.38 -19.40 -32.84
C SER A 105 11.71 -19.89 -33.39
N VAL A 106 11.68 -20.44 -34.61
CA VAL A 106 12.86 -20.74 -35.44
C VAL A 106 12.76 -20.07 -36.83
N ASP A 107 12.01 -18.97 -36.91
CA ASP A 107 11.69 -18.23 -38.15
C ASP A 107 11.78 -16.70 -37.98
N GLY A 108 12.72 -16.23 -37.15
CA GLY A 108 12.94 -14.80 -36.88
C GLY A 108 11.86 -14.13 -36.02
N GLY A 109 11.01 -14.91 -35.36
CA GLY A 109 9.88 -14.44 -34.54
C GLY A 109 8.59 -14.28 -35.33
N SER A 110 8.51 -14.87 -36.53
CA SER A 110 7.33 -14.83 -37.38
C SER A 110 6.21 -15.73 -36.83
N THR A 111 6.55 -16.91 -36.30
CA THR A 111 5.63 -17.81 -35.62
C THR A 111 6.22 -18.41 -34.35
N PHE A 112 5.44 -18.42 -33.27
CA PHE A 112 5.82 -19.02 -31.98
C PHE A 112 5.00 -20.27 -31.73
N LYS A 113 5.68 -21.37 -31.38
CA LYS A 113 5.14 -22.72 -31.15
C LYS A 113 5.17 -23.07 -29.67
N VAL A 114 4.06 -23.56 -29.11
CA VAL A 114 3.88 -23.74 -27.66
C VAL A 114 4.51 -25.04 -27.18
N LEU A 115 5.55 -24.91 -26.34
CA LEU A 115 6.30 -26.02 -25.74
C LEU A 115 5.72 -26.49 -24.41
N ARG A 116 5.16 -25.57 -23.62
CA ARG A 116 4.51 -25.83 -22.32
C ARG A 116 3.48 -24.74 -22.02
N SER A 117 2.29 -25.13 -21.56
CA SER A 117 1.33 -24.20 -20.94
C SER A 117 1.15 -24.53 -19.46
N VAL A 118 1.00 -23.50 -18.62
CA VAL A 118 0.62 -23.65 -17.20
C VAL A 118 -0.61 -22.79 -16.98
N ILE A 119 -1.74 -23.42 -16.71
CA ILE A 119 -3.07 -22.79 -16.64
C ILE A 119 -3.48 -22.66 -15.17
N GLY A 120 -3.56 -21.42 -14.72
CA GLY A 120 -3.72 -21.05 -13.32
C GLY A 120 -2.42 -21.02 -12.52
N GLY A 121 -2.40 -20.21 -11.46
CA GLY A 121 -1.30 -20.13 -10.49
C GLY A 121 0.07 -19.65 -11.01
N CYS A 122 0.23 -19.43 -12.33
CA CYS A 122 1.51 -19.08 -12.92
C CYS A 122 1.64 -17.56 -13.17
N PRO A 123 2.78 -16.96 -12.83
CA PRO A 123 3.90 -17.49 -12.02
C PRO A 123 3.61 -17.39 -10.52
N ALA A 124 4.17 -18.30 -9.70
CA ALA A 124 3.85 -18.34 -8.26
C ALA A 124 4.75 -17.48 -7.36
N GLY A 125 5.91 -17.01 -7.83
CA GLY A 125 6.81 -16.15 -7.03
C GLY A 125 8.15 -15.84 -7.70
N ASP A 126 9.06 -15.20 -6.96
CA ASP A 126 10.47 -15.00 -7.36
C ASP A 126 11.19 -16.34 -7.43
N GLY A 127 11.99 -16.56 -8.48
CA GLY A 127 12.65 -17.84 -8.74
C GLY A 127 11.71 -18.97 -9.19
N TYR A 128 10.49 -18.67 -9.66
CA TYR A 128 9.56 -19.67 -10.16
C TYR A 128 10.09 -20.34 -11.44
N GLN A 129 10.19 -21.66 -11.44
CA GLN A 129 10.75 -22.45 -12.53
C GLN A 129 9.66 -23.12 -13.37
N ILE A 130 9.87 -23.18 -14.69
CA ILE A 130 9.00 -23.91 -15.63
C ILE A 130 9.89 -24.86 -16.45
N SER A 131 9.79 -26.15 -16.16
CA SER A 131 10.52 -27.22 -16.84
C SER A 131 9.70 -27.84 -17.98
N PHE A 132 10.37 -28.24 -19.06
CA PHE A 132 9.78 -28.91 -20.21
C PHE A 132 10.85 -29.60 -21.06
N THR A 133 10.50 -30.73 -21.68
CA THR A 133 11.31 -31.36 -22.73
C THR A 133 11.23 -30.51 -24.00
N LEU A 134 12.38 -30.18 -24.59
CA LEU A 134 12.44 -29.60 -25.93
C LEU A 134 12.22 -30.75 -26.94
N PRO A 135 11.28 -30.67 -27.89
CA PRO A 135 11.03 -31.75 -28.84
C PRO A 135 12.29 -32.17 -29.60
N ASP A 136 12.50 -33.47 -29.75
CA ASP A 136 13.59 -34.09 -30.53
C ASP A 136 13.59 -33.62 -32.00
N ASP A 137 12.40 -33.39 -32.57
CA ASP A 137 12.26 -32.90 -33.93
C ASP A 137 12.52 -31.39 -34.09
N THR A 138 12.72 -30.62 -33.01
CA THR A 138 12.96 -29.16 -33.08
C THR A 138 14.16 -28.84 -33.98
N PRO A 139 14.07 -27.92 -34.95
CA PRO A 139 15.20 -27.62 -35.83
C PRO A 139 16.41 -27.06 -35.11
N SER A 140 17.61 -27.51 -35.50
CA SER A 140 18.86 -26.84 -35.13
C SER A 140 18.85 -25.38 -35.63
N SER A 141 19.33 -24.45 -34.81
CA SER A 141 19.33 -23.01 -35.13
C SER A 141 20.35 -22.25 -34.29
N ASP A 142 21.14 -21.38 -34.90
CA ASP A 142 22.08 -20.51 -34.19
C ASP A 142 21.41 -19.32 -33.48
N GLN A 143 20.14 -19.02 -33.81
CA GLN A 143 19.34 -17.93 -33.22
C GLN A 143 17.86 -18.33 -33.07
N ALA A 144 17.58 -19.38 -32.29
CA ALA A 144 16.20 -19.68 -31.90
C ALA A 144 15.73 -18.67 -30.83
N ILE A 145 14.46 -18.25 -30.92
CA ILE A 145 13.88 -17.26 -30.00
C ILE A 145 12.94 -17.98 -29.04
N LEU A 146 13.38 -18.15 -27.80
CA LEU A 146 12.56 -18.67 -26.71
C LEU A 146 11.74 -17.53 -26.11
N ALA A 147 10.42 -17.72 -25.96
CA ALA A 147 9.50 -16.72 -25.44
C ALA A 147 8.64 -17.27 -24.28
N TRP A 148 8.74 -16.61 -23.13
CA TRP A 148 7.75 -16.72 -22.05
C TRP A 148 6.64 -15.69 -22.27
N SER A 149 5.40 -16.09 -22.05
CA SER A 149 4.23 -15.20 -22.04
C SER A 149 3.33 -15.49 -20.85
N TRP A 150 2.59 -14.48 -20.40
CA TRP A 150 1.74 -14.56 -19.21
C TRP A 150 0.54 -13.62 -19.29
N PHE A 151 -0.60 -14.13 -18.82
CA PHE A 151 -1.86 -13.41 -18.64
C PHE A 151 -2.26 -13.47 -17.16
N ASN A 152 -2.33 -12.32 -16.52
CA ASN A 152 -2.49 -12.16 -15.08
C ASN A 152 -3.91 -12.45 -14.58
N ASN A 153 -4.03 -13.10 -13.41
CA ASN A 153 -5.32 -13.37 -12.78
C ASN A 153 -6.01 -12.06 -12.34
N VAL A 154 -5.39 -11.31 -11.42
CA VAL A 154 -5.92 -10.06 -10.86
C VAL A 154 -5.31 -8.82 -11.53
N GLY A 155 -6.05 -7.70 -11.56
CA GLY A 155 -5.58 -6.42 -12.11
C GLY A 155 -6.08 -6.14 -13.53
N ASN A 156 -5.46 -5.19 -14.23
CA ASN A 156 -5.77 -4.88 -15.64
C ASN A 156 -5.72 -6.15 -16.51
N ARG A 157 -6.53 -6.24 -17.57
CA ARG A 157 -6.41 -7.33 -18.55
C ARG A 157 -5.22 -7.03 -19.47
N GLU A 158 -4.09 -7.66 -19.20
CA GLU A 158 -2.81 -7.40 -19.88
C GLU A 158 -2.22 -8.67 -20.50
N MET A 159 -1.13 -8.53 -21.26
CA MET A 159 -0.31 -9.64 -21.75
C MET A 159 1.15 -9.28 -21.55
N TYR A 160 1.90 -10.13 -20.88
CA TYR A 160 3.34 -10.01 -20.73
C TYR A 160 4.02 -10.96 -21.72
N MET A 161 5.15 -10.54 -22.31
CA MET A 161 5.99 -11.40 -23.16
C MET A 161 7.46 -11.02 -23.00
N ASN A 162 8.32 -12.00 -22.80
CA ASN A 162 9.78 -11.83 -22.69
C ASN A 162 10.44 -12.85 -23.61
N CYS A 163 11.50 -12.45 -24.33
CA CYS A 163 12.15 -13.33 -25.31
C CYS A 163 13.67 -13.31 -25.17
N ALA A 164 14.30 -14.48 -25.12
CA ALA A 164 15.74 -14.67 -25.19
C ALA A 164 16.12 -15.36 -26.50
N VAL A 165 17.36 -15.16 -26.95
CA VAL A 165 17.93 -15.91 -28.09
C VAL A 165 18.81 -17.01 -27.53
N ILE A 166 18.59 -18.24 -28.00
CA ILE A 166 19.36 -19.43 -27.63
C ILE A 166 19.78 -20.16 -28.90
N LYS A 167 20.86 -20.93 -28.80
CA LYS A 167 21.26 -21.88 -29.82
C LYS A 167 20.57 -23.23 -29.60
N ILE A 168 20.17 -23.89 -30.67
CA ILE A 168 19.65 -25.27 -30.66
C ILE A 168 20.60 -26.16 -31.46
N GLU A 169 21.10 -27.21 -30.81
CA GLU A 169 21.93 -28.25 -31.40
C GLU A 169 21.20 -29.60 -31.44
N ASN A 170 21.72 -30.54 -32.25
CA ASN A 170 21.21 -31.91 -32.43
C ASN A 170 19.74 -32.02 -32.88
N GLY A 171 19.19 -30.95 -33.44
CA GLY A 171 17.79 -30.83 -33.82
C GLY A 171 17.36 -31.51 -35.13
N GLY A 172 16.11 -32.00 -35.16
CA GLY A 172 15.51 -32.73 -36.27
C GLY A 172 14.83 -31.88 -37.37
N SER A 173 13.85 -32.49 -38.05
CA SER A 173 13.24 -31.93 -39.27
C SER A 173 12.28 -30.75 -39.07
N GLY A 174 11.78 -30.55 -37.85
CA GLY A 174 10.82 -29.52 -37.47
C GLY A 174 9.40 -29.72 -37.94
N ASN A 175 9.03 -30.87 -38.50
CA ASN A 175 7.67 -31.09 -39.01
C ASN A 175 6.63 -31.15 -37.87
N ASN A 176 6.92 -31.84 -36.77
CA ASN A 176 6.03 -31.92 -35.61
C ASN A 176 6.11 -30.63 -34.78
N PHE A 177 7.31 -30.08 -34.57
CA PHE A 177 7.51 -28.76 -33.97
C PHE A 177 6.68 -27.68 -34.68
N ARG A 178 6.73 -27.60 -36.01
CA ARG A 178 5.94 -26.64 -36.80
C ARG A 178 4.44 -26.96 -36.80
N ALA A 179 4.03 -28.20 -36.52
CA ALA A 179 2.63 -28.58 -36.34
C ALA A 179 2.04 -28.22 -34.96
N GLN A 180 2.87 -27.83 -33.98
CA GLN A 180 2.38 -27.41 -32.66
C GLN A 180 1.47 -26.17 -32.71
N SER A 181 0.64 -26.02 -31.67
CA SER A 181 -0.22 -24.85 -31.45
C SER A 181 0.58 -23.55 -31.48
N GLY A 182 -0.03 -22.50 -32.04
CA GLY A 182 0.50 -21.14 -31.93
C GLY A 182 0.37 -20.60 -30.51
N ILE A 183 1.21 -19.63 -30.16
CA ILE A 183 1.10 -18.89 -28.91
C ILE A 183 -0.25 -18.15 -28.81
N PHE A 184 -0.93 -18.27 -27.68
CA PHE A 184 -2.18 -17.59 -27.41
C PHE A 184 -1.96 -16.09 -27.23
N ARG A 185 -2.90 -15.28 -27.75
CA ARG A 185 -2.85 -13.80 -27.72
C ARG A 185 -4.20 -13.24 -27.33
N ALA A 186 -4.19 -12.39 -26.31
CA ALA A 186 -5.33 -11.59 -25.88
C ALA A 186 -4.82 -10.24 -25.38
N ASN A 187 -5.71 -9.26 -25.21
CA ASN A 187 -5.41 -7.95 -24.64
C ASN A 187 -4.43 -7.08 -25.46
N VAL A 188 -4.00 -7.53 -26.65
CA VAL A 188 -3.01 -6.88 -27.53
C VAL A 188 -3.67 -6.36 -28.83
N GLY A 189 -4.78 -5.65 -28.70
CA GLY A 189 -5.54 -5.07 -29.82
C GLY A 189 -6.26 -6.06 -30.73
N ASN A 190 -6.10 -7.37 -30.53
CA ASN A 190 -6.52 -8.44 -31.43
C ASN A 190 -7.98 -8.93 -31.27
N GLY A 191 -8.87 -8.12 -30.70
CA GLY A 191 -10.28 -8.48 -30.43
C GLY A 191 -10.50 -9.45 -29.25
N CYS A 192 -9.58 -10.38 -29.00
CA CYS A 192 -9.61 -11.31 -27.87
C CYS A 192 -9.20 -10.65 -26.54
N ARG A 193 -9.87 -11.02 -25.43
CA ARG A 193 -9.65 -10.49 -24.07
C ARG A 193 -9.73 -11.57 -23.00
N THR A 194 -8.91 -11.47 -21.96
CA THR A 194 -9.07 -12.28 -20.75
C THR A 194 -10.16 -11.71 -19.82
N VAL A 195 -10.74 -12.55 -18.97
CA VAL A 195 -11.80 -12.16 -18.01
C VAL A 195 -11.17 -11.58 -16.74
N ASP A 196 -11.84 -10.63 -16.07
CA ASP A 196 -11.34 -9.97 -14.86
C ASP A 196 -11.32 -10.91 -13.63
N ASN A 197 -10.22 -10.89 -12.88
CA ASN A 197 -10.02 -11.64 -11.62
C ASN A 197 -10.20 -13.16 -11.76
N ALA A 198 -9.75 -13.72 -12.88
CA ALA A 198 -9.75 -15.15 -13.15
C ALA A 198 -8.54 -15.54 -14.01
N ASP A 199 -8.09 -16.79 -13.85
CA ASP A 199 -7.11 -17.39 -14.74
C ASP A 199 -7.74 -17.66 -16.12
N VAL A 200 -7.02 -17.39 -17.21
CA VAL A 200 -7.53 -17.68 -18.55
C VAL A 200 -7.33 -19.16 -18.90
N MET A 201 -8.43 -19.85 -19.16
CA MET A 201 -8.42 -21.17 -19.78
C MET A 201 -7.98 -21.02 -21.24
N ILE A 202 -6.68 -21.22 -21.50
CA ILE A 202 -6.07 -21.04 -22.81
C ILE A 202 -6.73 -22.00 -23.82
N PRO A 203 -7.34 -21.51 -24.93
CA PRO A 203 -8.12 -22.37 -25.83
C PRO A 203 -7.30 -23.44 -26.56
N ASN A 204 -6.06 -23.12 -26.98
CA ASN A 204 -5.16 -24.01 -27.70
C ASN A 204 -3.81 -24.13 -26.98
N PRO A 205 -3.75 -24.86 -25.84
CA PRO A 205 -2.60 -24.84 -24.93
C PRO A 205 -1.41 -25.72 -25.35
N GLY A 206 -1.44 -26.34 -26.54
CA GLY A 206 -0.44 -27.32 -26.97
C GLY A 206 -0.69 -28.72 -26.37
N SER A 207 0.26 -29.63 -26.59
CA SER A 207 0.21 -31.02 -26.10
C SER A 207 0.73 -31.19 -24.66
N ASN A 208 1.53 -30.23 -24.18
CA ASN A 208 2.21 -30.28 -22.89
C ASN A 208 1.63 -29.19 -21.95
N VAL A 209 0.72 -29.60 -21.07
CA VAL A 209 -0.15 -28.67 -20.32
C VAL A 209 -0.20 -29.05 -18.84
N GLU A 210 -0.12 -28.04 -17.98
CA GLU A 210 -0.47 -28.12 -16.56
C GLU A 210 -1.78 -27.38 -16.32
N LEU A 211 -2.73 -27.98 -15.61
CA LEU A 211 -3.93 -27.33 -15.12
C LEU A 211 -3.84 -27.24 -13.60
N VAL A 212 -3.33 -26.10 -13.12
CA VAL A 212 -3.13 -25.80 -11.69
C VAL A 212 -4.43 -25.27 -11.07
N ASN A 213 -5.19 -24.48 -11.82
CA ASN A 213 -6.54 -24.05 -11.42
C ASN A 213 -7.62 -24.61 -12.37
N SER A 214 -8.49 -25.48 -11.84
CA SER A 214 -9.66 -26.01 -12.57
C SER A 214 -10.73 -24.96 -12.86
N ASP A 215 -10.74 -23.86 -12.10
CA ASP A 215 -11.75 -22.81 -12.19
C ASP A 215 -11.35 -21.70 -13.18
N ALA A 216 -10.31 -21.95 -14.00
CA ALA A 216 -9.89 -21.07 -15.10
C ALA A 216 -11.02 -20.92 -16.14
N VAL A 217 -11.22 -19.70 -16.64
CA VAL A 217 -12.36 -19.33 -17.48
C VAL A 217 -11.95 -19.05 -18.93
N PRO A 218 -12.78 -19.42 -19.93
CA PRO A 218 -12.45 -19.13 -21.32
C PRO A 218 -12.36 -17.62 -21.59
N PRO A 219 -11.47 -17.18 -22.50
CA PRO A 219 -11.38 -15.78 -22.90
C PRO A 219 -12.61 -15.34 -23.72
N THR A 220 -12.76 -14.03 -23.92
CA THR A 220 -13.95 -13.39 -24.51
C THR A 220 -13.60 -12.47 -25.68
N GLY A 221 -14.55 -12.26 -26.59
CA GLY A 221 -14.31 -11.54 -27.84
C GLY A 221 -13.80 -12.45 -28.96
N ASP A 222 -13.08 -11.87 -29.92
CA ASP A 222 -12.63 -12.55 -31.15
C ASP A 222 -11.39 -13.43 -30.90
N CYS A 223 -11.56 -14.46 -30.07
CA CYS A 223 -10.50 -15.37 -29.65
C CYS A 223 -10.33 -16.58 -30.58
N GLU A 224 -9.10 -17.07 -30.67
CA GLU A 224 -8.77 -18.31 -31.37
C GLU A 224 -9.52 -19.49 -30.72
N SER A 225 -10.42 -20.13 -31.47
CA SER A 225 -11.25 -21.25 -30.98
C SER A 225 -10.43 -22.51 -30.75
N GLY A 226 -10.74 -23.23 -29.67
CA GLY A 226 -10.10 -24.49 -29.29
C GLY A 226 -11.04 -25.40 -28.48
N PRO A 227 -10.58 -26.54 -27.93
CA PRO A 227 -11.46 -27.58 -27.37
C PRO A 227 -12.32 -27.21 -26.15
N GLY A 228 -12.29 -25.96 -25.67
CA GLY A 228 -13.16 -25.43 -24.62
C GLY A 228 -14.34 -24.56 -25.10
N THR A 229 -14.55 -24.36 -26.40
CA THR A 229 -15.55 -23.40 -26.92
C THR A 229 -16.76 -24.05 -27.60
N GLN A 230 -17.82 -24.32 -26.83
CA GLN A 230 -19.20 -24.37 -27.33
C GLN A 230 -20.14 -23.54 -26.44
N ALA A 231 -20.71 -22.48 -27.00
CA ALA A 231 -21.81 -21.75 -26.37
C ALA A 231 -23.16 -22.46 -26.64
N PRO A 232 -24.17 -22.35 -25.76
CA PRO A 232 -25.47 -22.97 -26.00
C PRO A 232 -26.16 -22.43 -27.25
N GLY A 233 -26.43 -23.30 -28.22
CA GLY A 233 -26.97 -22.91 -29.53
C GLY A 233 -28.43 -22.42 -29.49
N GLY A 234 -28.64 -21.13 -29.70
CA GLY A 234 -29.97 -20.56 -29.93
C GLY A 234 -30.49 -20.94 -31.32
N SER A 235 -31.60 -21.69 -31.39
CA SER A 235 -32.16 -22.18 -32.65
C SER A 235 -33.01 -21.13 -33.36
N GLY A 236 -32.67 -20.80 -34.62
CA GLY A 236 -33.44 -19.92 -35.51
C GLY A 236 -33.20 -20.29 -37.00
N PRO A 237 -34.21 -20.28 -37.90
CA PRO A 237 -34.16 -21.14 -39.09
C PRO A 237 -33.78 -20.47 -40.43
N SER A 238 -32.96 -21.22 -41.20
CA SER A 238 -33.04 -21.49 -42.65
C SER A 238 -33.03 -20.37 -43.72
N SER A 239 -31.89 -20.29 -44.43
CA SER A 239 -31.76 -20.28 -45.91
C SER A 239 -30.27 -20.50 -46.23
N GLY A 240 -29.79 -21.50 -46.99
CA GLY A 240 -30.17 -21.92 -48.36
C GLY A 240 -29.14 -21.32 -49.36
N SER A 241 -28.48 -22.04 -50.28
CA SER A 241 -28.61 -23.45 -50.70
C SER A 241 -27.40 -23.94 -51.51
N GLY A 242 -27.04 -25.24 -51.39
CA GLY A 242 -26.17 -25.99 -52.34
C GLY A 242 -24.68 -25.64 -52.36
N SER A 243 -23.75 -26.41 -52.96
CA SER A 243 -23.71 -27.79 -53.50
C SER A 243 -22.21 -28.13 -53.75
N GLY A 244 -21.68 -29.36 -53.75
CA GLY A 244 -22.19 -30.71 -53.51
C GLY A 244 -21.18 -31.76 -54.06
N CYS A 245 -21.29 -33.03 -53.64
CA CYS A 245 -20.48 -34.21 -54.08
C CYS A 245 -18.97 -34.22 -53.70
N GLY A 246 -18.29 -35.38 -53.52
CA GLY A 246 -18.76 -36.78 -53.41
C GLY A 246 -17.70 -37.83 -53.81
N SER A 247 -17.72 -39.04 -53.20
CA SER A 247 -16.89 -40.26 -53.45
C SER A 247 -15.36 -40.15 -53.24
N GLY A 248 -14.58 -41.17 -52.84
CA GLY A 248 -14.80 -42.57 -52.35
C GLY A 248 -13.61 -42.98 -51.42
N GLN A 249 -13.57 -44.04 -50.61
CA GLN A 249 -13.76 -45.50 -50.86
C GLN A 249 -12.86 -46.04 -51.99
N GLU A 250 -12.14 -47.18 -51.91
CA GLU A 250 -11.94 -48.24 -50.86
C GLU A 250 -10.64 -49.03 -51.22
N SER A 251 -10.07 -50.04 -50.52
CA SER A 251 -10.32 -50.88 -49.31
C SER A 251 -8.93 -51.26 -48.67
N GLY A 252 -8.67 -52.25 -47.80
CA GLY A 252 -9.45 -53.26 -47.03
C GLY A 252 -8.53 -54.31 -46.34
N ASP A 253 -9.06 -55.03 -45.34
CA ASP A 253 -8.76 -56.42 -44.83
C ASP A 253 -7.30 -56.86 -44.46
N GLY A 254 -7.04 -57.72 -43.44
CA GLY A 254 -7.90 -58.39 -42.44
C GLY A 254 -7.14 -59.41 -41.53
N GLU A 255 -7.89 -60.06 -40.61
CA GLU A 255 -7.66 -61.35 -39.88
C GLU A 255 -6.54 -61.53 -38.78
N ASP A 256 -7.01 -61.65 -37.52
CA ASP A 256 -6.87 -62.72 -36.50
C ASP A 256 -5.54 -63.42 -36.11
N GLY A 257 -5.37 -63.73 -34.80
CA GLY A 257 -4.46 -64.76 -34.26
C GLY A 257 -3.98 -64.61 -32.80
N ASP A 258 -4.39 -65.52 -31.89
CA ASP A 258 -4.04 -65.56 -30.45
C ASP A 258 -2.54 -65.81 -30.16
N GLY A 259 -1.91 -65.15 -29.17
CA GLY A 259 -1.62 -65.72 -27.82
C GLY A 259 -0.14 -66.18 -27.70
N GLU A 260 0.52 -66.43 -26.56
CA GLU A 260 0.38 -66.21 -25.09
C GLU A 260 1.86 -66.25 -24.54
N ASP A 261 2.35 -65.69 -23.42
CA ASP A 261 1.96 -64.75 -22.34
C ASP A 261 3.29 -64.27 -21.63
N GLY A 262 3.28 -63.30 -20.71
CA GLY A 262 4.43 -63.07 -19.77
C GLY A 262 4.74 -61.63 -19.29
N ASP A 263 4.19 -61.26 -18.13
CA ASP A 263 4.63 -60.25 -17.13
C ASP A 263 5.46 -59.00 -17.54
N GLY A 264 4.81 -57.83 -17.46
CA GLY A 264 5.46 -56.52 -17.34
C GLY A 264 4.47 -55.42 -16.91
N GLU A 265 4.66 -54.80 -15.74
CA GLU A 265 3.83 -53.67 -15.29
C GLU A 265 4.38 -52.33 -15.78
N ASP A 266 3.69 -51.72 -16.75
CA ASP A 266 4.08 -50.44 -17.36
C ASP A 266 2.94 -49.39 -17.30
N GLY A 267 3.31 -48.10 -17.43
CA GLY A 267 2.45 -46.95 -17.14
C GLY A 267 1.29 -46.75 -18.12
N LYS A 268 0.05 -46.63 -17.60
CA LYS A 268 -1.14 -46.44 -18.46
C LYS A 268 -1.34 -44.99 -18.94
N GLN A 269 -0.97 -44.78 -20.19
CA GLN A 269 -1.29 -43.62 -21.03
C GLN A 269 -2.81 -43.32 -21.07
N TYR A 270 -3.20 -42.07 -20.81
CA TYR A 270 -4.60 -41.63 -20.83
C TYR A 270 -5.09 -41.33 -22.26
N LYS A 271 -6.34 -41.71 -22.57
CA LYS A 271 -7.04 -41.36 -23.83
C LYS A 271 -8.15 -40.34 -23.53
N PRO A 272 -8.30 -39.25 -24.31
CA PRO A 272 -9.42 -38.33 -24.14
C PRO A 272 -10.76 -39.00 -24.49
N GLY A 273 -11.69 -38.99 -23.54
CA GLY A 273 -13.10 -39.36 -23.74
C GLY A 273 -14.01 -38.27 -23.20
N ASN A 274 -15.02 -37.88 -23.97
CA ASN A 274 -16.02 -36.89 -23.55
C ASN A 274 -17.09 -37.55 -22.66
N ASP A 275 -16.94 -37.49 -21.34
CA ASP A 275 -18.02 -37.76 -20.39
C ASP A 275 -17.83 -36.97 -19.08
N TRP A 276 -18.77 -36.07 -18.76
CA TRP A 276 -18.94 -35.48 -17.42
C TRP A 276 -20.40 -35.63 -16.97
N PRO A 277 -20.69 -35.82 -15.66
CA PRO A 277 -22.03 -36.19 -15.22
C PRO A 277 -23.08 -35.09 -15.39
N GLN A 278 -24.29 -35.47 -15.80
CA GLN A 278 -25.46 -34.57 -15.80
C GLN A 278 -25.80 -34.16 -14.36
N GLY A 279 -25.60 -32.88 -14.00
CA GLY A 279 -25.73 -32.45 -12.60
C GLY A 279 -26.06 -30.98 -12.31
N PHE A 280 -26.06 -30.06 -13.29
CA PHE A 280 -26.34 -28.65 -13.04
C PHE A 280 -27.40 -28.06 -13.99
N ASN A 281 -28.53 -27.66 -13.42
CA ASN A 281 -29.55 -26.83 -14.05
C ASN A 281 -29.75 -25.58 -13.17
N CYS A 282 -29.31 -24.42 -13.65
CA CYS A 282 -29.27 -23.18 -12.86
C CYS A 282 -30.66 -22.52 -12.74
N ASN A 283 -31.51 -23.06 -11.89
CA ASN A 283 -32.76 -22.43 -11.48
C ASN A 283 -33.18 -22.79 -10.05
N ASN A 284 -32.52 -22.18 -9.06
CA ASN A 284 -33.11 -21.75 -7.78
C ASN A 284 -32.09 -20.95 -6.96
N GLY A 285 -32.52 -19.86 -6.31
CA GLY A 285 -31.68 -19.09 -5.40
C GLY A 285 -31.63 -19.70 -3.99
N GLY A 286 -30.44 -19.77 -3.38
CA GLY A 286 -30.28 -20.26 -2.00
C GLY A 286 -28.90 -20.00 -1.41
N THR A 287 -28.83 -19.18 -0.37
CA THR A 287 -27.58 -18.83 0.34
C THR A 287 -27.24 -19.83 1.46
N VAL A 288 -26.17 -20.61 1.30
CA VAL A 288 -25.50 -21.40 2.37
C VAL A 288 -24.00 -21.43 2.05
N ALA A 289 -23.16 -20.58 2.66
CA ALA A 289 -22.48 -20.79 3.95
C ALA A 289 -21.50 -21.98 3.97
N VAL A 290 -20.19 -21.69 3.93
CA VAL A 290 -19.09 -22.68 4.00
C VAL A 290 -18.93 -23.21 5.44
N GLY A 291 -18.75 -24.53 5.59
CA GLY A 291 -18.48 -25.20 6.87
C GLY A 291 -17.10 -25.88 6.88
N PRO A 292 -16.42 -25.98 8.04
CA PRO A 292 -15.00 -26.34 8.10
C PRO A 292 -14.75 -27.86 8.02
N ARG A 293 -14.14 -28.33 6.93
CA ARG A 293 -13.47 -29.64 6.83
C ARG A 293 -12.34 -29.66 5.79
N GLN A 294 -11.14 -29.23 6.19
CA GLN A 294 -9.86 -29.73 5.65
C GLN A 294 -8.71 -29.33 6.58
N ALA A 295 -8.52 -30.10 7.65
CA ALA A 295 -7.47 -29.88 8.65
C ALA A 295 -6.90 -31.23 9.13
N ALA A 296 -6.42 -32.06 8.19
CA ALA A 296 -5.80 -33.36 8.46
C ALA A 296 -5.05 -33.95 7.24
N LEU A 297 -4.08 -33.22 6.65
CA LEU A 297 -3.17 -33.82 5.64
C LEU A 297 -1.79 -33.14 5.48
N MET A 298 -1.37 -32.29 6.44
CA MET A 298 -0.08 -31.55 6.40
C MET A 298 0.74 -31.75 7.68
N PHE A 299 0.92 -33.00 8.12
CA PHE A 299 1.73 -33.35 9.30
C PHE A 299 2.73 -34.52 9.10
N GLY A 300 2.91 -34.99 7.85
CA GLY A 300 3.81 -36.11 7.54
C GLY A 300 5.24 -35.72 7.12
N GLY A 301 5.48 -34.48 6.68
CA GLY A 301 6.70 -34.13 5.94
C GLY A 301 7.89 -33.56 6.74
N LEU A 302 7.69 -33.10 7.98
CA LEU A 302 8.66 -32.20 8.62
C LEU A 302 9.75 -32.88 9.49
N ILE A 303 9.69 -34.21 9.69
CA ILE A 303 10.61 -34.93 10.59
C ILE A 303 11.89 -35.41 9.88
N VAL A 304 11.87 -35.60 8.54
CA VAL A 304 13.02 -36.14 7.79
C VAL A 304 14.06 -35.06 7.43
N ALA A 305 13.63 -33.83 7.15
CA ALA A 305 14.52 -32.76 6.69
C ALA A 305 15.54 -32.29 7.76
N LEU A 306 15.17 -32.35 9.04
CA LEU A 306 15.98 -31.85 10.15
C LEU A 306 17.18 -32.73 10.53
N CYS A 307 17.24 -33.98 10.07
CA CYS A 307 18.35 -34.90 10.39
C CYS A 307 19.56 -34.80 9.44
N LEU A 308 19.41 -34.25 8.24
CA LEU A 308 20.49 -34.26 7.23
C LEU A 308 21.47 -33.09 7.37
N HIS A 309 21.01 -31.93 7.84
CA HIS A 309 21.83 -30.72 7.98
C HIS A 309 22.85 -30.78 9.13
N THR A 310 22.66 -31.66 10.13
CA THR A 310 23.58 -31.81 11.26
C THR A 310 24.81 -32.66 10.92
N ALA A 311 24.72 -33.54 9.92
CA ALA A 311 25.78 -34.50 9.58
C ALA A 311 26.96 -33.87 8.81
N LEU A 312 26.68 -32.92 7.90
CA LEU A 312 27.68 -32.37 6.97
C LEU A 312 28.61 -31.31 7.56
N ARG A 313 28.46 -30.93 8.84
CA ARG A 313 29.40 -30.03 9.55
C ARG A 313 30.51 -30.76 10.33
N LEU A 314 30.57 -32.09 10.30
CA LEU A 314 31.55 -32.89 11.06
C LEU A 314 32.75 -33.42 10.25
N LEU A 315 32.81 -33.20 8.94
CA LEU A 315 33.87 -33.70 8.06
C LEU A 315 34.65 -32.55 7.41
N GLY A 316 35.56 -31.93 8.17
CA GLY A 316 36.41 -30.85 7.67
C GLY A 316 37.59 -31.34 6.82
N VAL A 317 37.63 -30.96 5.55
CA VAL A 317 38.76 -31.18 4.63
C VAL A 317 39.05 -29.91 3.83
N THR A 318 40.33 -29.54 3.71
CA THR A 318 40.82 -28.37 2.95
C THR A 318 41.82 -28.79 1.88
N TRP A 319 41.76 -28.22 0.67
CA TRP A 319 42.85 -28.28 -0.32
C TRP A 319 43.01 -26.98 -1.12
N LEU A 320 44.12 -26.86 -1.88
CA LEU A 320 44.75 -25.58 -2.25
C LEU A 320 45.40 -25.56 -3.66
N ARG A 321 45.22 -24.43 -4.38
CA ARG A 321 46.13 -23.79 -5.39
C ARG A 321 46.71 -24.54 -6.60
N ALA A 322 46.50 -23.95 -7.79
CA ALA A 322 47.50 -23.63 -8.85
C ALA A 322 46.91 -22.47 -9.73
N ILE A 323 47.56 -21.34 -10.07
CA ILE A 323 48.80 -21.05 -10.87
C ILE A 323 48.58 -21.25 -12.38
N ARG A 324 48.83 -20.32 -13.33
CA ARG A 324 49.06 -18.83 -13.39
C ARG A 324 48.95 -18.35 -14.90
N PRO A 325 49.15 -17.05 -15.29
CA PRO A 325 48.60 -16.47 -16.55
C PRO A 325 49.60 -16.08 -17.66
N GLY A 326 49.12 -15.47 -18.76
CA GLY A 326 49.91 -14.83 -19.83
C GLY A 326 49.23 -13.60 -20.49
N CYS A 327 50.05 -12.64 -20.95
CA CYS A 327 49.78 -11.30 -21.54
C CYS A 327 48.63 -11.21 -22.58
N ALA A 328 47.85 -10.13 -22.76
CA ALA A 328 48.01 -8.65 -22.67
C ALA A 328 48.63 -7.96 -23.91
N PHE A 329 47.88 -7.06 -24.58
CA PHE A 329 48.37 -5.81 -25.23
C PHE A 329 47.20 -4.84 -25.60
N ILE A 330 47.50 -3.54 -25.77
CA ILE A 330 46.60 -2.36 -25.93
C ILE A 330 47.40 -1.28 -26.74
N PRO A 331 46.87 -0.22 -27.42
CA PRO A 331 45.55 0.11 -28.04
C PRO A 331 45.69 0.42 -29.57
N SER A 332 44.72 1.11 -30.22
CA SER A 332 44.92 2.53 -30.68
C SER A 332 44.01 3.08 -31.82
N ARG A 333 43.15 4.05 -31.48
CA ARG A 333 42.79 5.31 -32.21
C ARG A 333 41.98 5.33 -33.54
N HIS A 334 41.06 6.32 -33.55
CA HIS A 334 40.57 7.19 -34.65
C HIS A 334 39.89 6.54 -35.89
N GLY A 335 38.79 7.08 -36.44
CA GLY A 335 37.91 8.17 -36.00
C GLY A 335 37.32 9.01 -37.16
N SER A 336 36.45 9.97 -36.79
CA SER A 336 36.02 11.14 -37.59
C SER A 336 34.96 11.01 -38.71
N VAL A 337 34.13 12.06 -38.77
CA VAL A 337 33.65 12.81 -39.98
C VAL A 337 32.24 12.57 -40.60
N TYR A 338 31.35 13.54 -40.30
CA TYR A 338 30.34 14.24 -41.14
C TYR A 338 29.15 13.53 -41.83
N GLY A 339 27.94 13.95 -41.41
CA GLY A 339 26.93 14.58 -42.30
C GLY A 339 25.93 13.68 -43.04
N THR A 340 24.84 14.21 -43.65
CA THR A 340 24.22 15.55 -43.52
C THR A 340 22.78 15.53 -44.09
N TYR A 341 21.91 16.43 -43.60
CA TYR A 341 20.64 16.89 -44.22
C TYR A 341 19.63 15.88 -44.83
N PHE A 342 18.37 15.93 -44.34
CA PHE A 342 17.32 16.67 -45.07
C PHE A 342 16.23 17.18 -44.12
N LYS A 343 15.39 18.12 -44.58
CA LYS A 343 14.31 18.78 -43.80
C LYS A 343 13.17 19.22 -44.75
N PRO A 344 12.07 19.83 -44.26
CA PRO A 344 10.72 19.24 -44.25
C PRO A 344 9.81 19.74 -45.38
N SER A 345 8.59 19.20 -45.45
CA SER A 345 7.43 19.85 -46.07
C SER A 345 6.21 19.80 -45.12
N ASN A 346 5.12 20.51 -45.45
CA ASN A 346 4.23 21.06 -44.43
C ASN A 346 2.78 21.32 -44.92
N SER A 347 1.84 21.36 -43.97
CA SER A 347 0.63 22.22 -43.93
C SER A 347 -0.65 21.91 -44.74
N CYS A 348 -1.78 22.31 -44.11
CA CYS A 348 -3.05 22.81 -44.68
C CYS A 348 -4.10 21.86 -45.28
N PHE A 349 -5.41 22.19 -45.31
CA PHE A 349 -6.31 22.92 -44.37
C PHE A 349 -7.76 22.85 -44.95
N GLY A 350 -8.82 22.85 -44.13
CA GLY A 350 -10.21 23.04 -44.60
C GLY A 350 -11.30 22.41 -43.70
N GLY A 351 -12.54 22.90 -43.76
CA GLY A 351 -13.68 22.40 -42.96
C GLY A 351 -15.01 23.09 -43.30
N MET A 352 -16.00 23.02 -42.38
CA MET A 352 -17.42 23.40 -42.51
C MET A 352 -18.28 22.36 -43.29
N ASP A 353 -19.58 22.18 -43.07
CA ASP A 353 -20.56 23.05 -42.36
C ASP A 353 -21.74 22.31 -41.63
N GLU A 354 -22.78 23.06 -41.26
CA GLU A 354 -23.80 22.87 -40.20
C GLU A 354 -25.07 21.95 -40.38
N GLN A 355 -25.71 21.69 -39.22
CA GLN A 355 -27.17 21.57 -38.92
C GLN A 355 -28.06 20.37 -39.35
N GLN A 356 -28.72 19.73 -38.35
CA GLN A 356 -30.20 19.69 -38.22
C GLN A 356 -30.68 19.40 -36.76
N ARG A 357 -32.01 19.35 -36.51
CA ARG A 357 -32.60 19.95 -35.28
C ARG A 357 -33.89 19.29 -34.71
N SER A 358 -33.88 18.87 -33.43
CA SER A 358 -35.05 18.67 -32.51
C SER A 358 -36.09 17.56 -32.90
N GLN A 359 -37.03 17.05 -32.08
CA GLN A 359 -37.72 17.48 -30.83
C GLN A 359 -38.06 16.28 -29.88
N PRO A 360 -38.67 16.49 -28.67
CA PRO A 360 -38.82 15.46 -27.62
C PRO A 360 -40.23 14.88 -27.44
N LEU A 361 -40.38 13.89 -26.53
CA LEU A 361 -41.65 13.41 -25.97
C LEU A 361 -41.72 13.55 -24.44
N LYS A 362 -42.93 13.64 -23.89
CA LYS A 362 -43.26 13.86 -22.46
C LYS A 362 -44.24 12.79 -21.94
N ASN A 363 -44.52 12.88 -20.62
CA ASN A 363 -45.56 12.17 -19.84
C ASN A 363 -45.09 10.80 -19.28
N MET A 364 -45.41 10.40 -18.04
CA MET A 364 -46.30 10.99 -17.02
C MET A 364 -45.83 10.72 -15.56
N GLN A 365 -46.52 11.30 -14.58
CA GLN A 365 -46.30 11.27 -13.11
C GLN A 365 -47.68 11.11 -12.41
N PRO A 366 -47.82 11.01 -11.06
CA PRO A 366 -47.01 10.37 -9.99
C PRO A 366 -47.90 9.62 -8.92
N LEU A 367 -47.32 9.28 -7.73
CA LEU A 367 -48.01 8.93 -6.44
C LEU A 367 -48.72 7.53 -6.36
N ARG A 368 -48.95 6.87 -5.20
CA ARG A 368 -48.55 7.07 -3.78
C ARG A 368 -48.43 5.71 -3.01
N SER A 369 -48.03 5.77 -1.74
CA SER A 369 -47.84 4.66 -0.78
C SER A 369 -49.13 4.08 -0.15
N LEU A 370 -49.06 2.84 0.38
CA LEU A 370 -49.94 2.33 1.47
C LEU A 370 -49.35 1.09 2.21
N LEU A 371 -49.72 0.93 3.49
CA LEU A 371 -49.43 -0.16 4.46
C LEU A 371 -50.59 -0.18 5.50
N PRO A 372 -50.71 -1.15 6.44
CA PRO A 372 -50.66 -2.61 6.31
C PRO A 372 -51.79 -3.37 7.08
N ALA A 373 -51.96 -4.68 6.87
CA ALA A 373 -52.83 -5.60 7.64
C ALA A 373 -52.51 -7.08 7.36
N GLN A 374 -52.74 -8.09 8.25
CA GLN A 374 -52.74 -8.14 9.72
C GLN A 374 -52.56 -9.61 10.22
N ASN A 375 -52.67 -9.88 11.53
CA ASN A 375 -52.36 -11.17 12.19
C ASN A 375 -53.47 -12.25 12.10
N ARG A 376 -53.08 -13.54 12.10
CA ARG A 376 -53.45 -14.57 13.14
C ARG A 376 -52.75 -15.93 12.92
N ALA A 377 -52.87 -16.86 13.88
CA ALA A 377 -52.06 -18.09 14.00
C ALA A 377 -52.85 -19.29 14.57
N ALA A 378 -52.36 -20.54 14.37
CA ALA A 378 -52.50 -21.69 15.31
C ALA A 378 -51.85 -23.02 14.80
N GLU A 379 -50.87 -23.54 15.58
CA GLU A 379 -50.55 -24.91 16.05
C GLU A 379 -50.93 -26.27 15.33
N PRO A 380 -50.31 -27.43 15.70
CA PRO A 380 -50.05 -28.55 14.77
C PRO A 380 -50.48 -29.99 15.21
N ALA A 381 -50.23 -30.98 14.34
CA ALA A 381 -50.27 -32.45 14.57
C ALA A 381 -49.46 -33.19 13.46
N LYS A 382 -48.98 -34.45 13.54
CA LYS A 382 -48.62 -35.39 14.63
C LYS A 382 -47.57 -36.41 14.07
N PHE A 383 -47.18 -37.46 14.81
CA PHE A 383 -46.04 -38.36 14.50
C PHE A 383 -46.43 -39.83 14.18
N ASP A 384 -45.40 -40.64 13.86
CA ASP A 384 -45.29 -42.12 13.69
C ASP A 384 -45.06 -42.58 12.21
N ASP A 385 -44.30 -43.63 11.85
CA ASP A 385 -44.00 -44.92 12.54
C ASP A 385 -42.55 -45.50 12.28
N LEU A 386 -42.26 -46.76 12.67
CA LEU A 386 -40.93 -47.49 12.66
C LEU A 386 -41.03 -48.91 11.96
N PRO A 387 -40.08 -49.92 11.96
CA PRO A 387 -38.82 -50.14 12.73
C PRO A 387 -37.59 -50.96 12.13
N ARG A 388 -36.37 -50.76 12.74
CA ARG A 388 -35.26 -51.71 13.15
C ARG A 388 -34.79 -52.91 12.26
N LYS A 389 -33.48 -53.25 12.18
CA LYS A 389 -32.52 -53.81 13.20
C LYS A 389 -31.03 -53.59 12.74
N ARG A 390 -30.06 -53.08 13.56
CA ARG A 390 -29.07 -53.73 14.50
C ARG A 390 -27.94 -54.58 13.84
N PRO A 391 -26.67 -54.64 14.37
CA PRO A 391 -26.21 -54.40 15.76
C PRO A 391 -25.15 -53.27 15.98
N ARG A 392 -24.20 -53.43 16.94
CA ARG A 392 -23.26 -52.46 17.58
C ARG A 392 -21.96 -53.23 18.04
N PRO A 393 -20.95 -52.74 18.84
CA PRO A 393 -20.74 -51.40 19.47
C PRO A 393 -19.28 -50.81 19.56
N VAL A 394 -19.19 -49.48 19.72
CA VAL A 394 -18.26 -48.79 20.66
C VAL A 394 -19.05 -47.67 21.37
N GLN A 395 -18.54 -47.13 22.49
CA GLN A 395 -19.28 -46.27 23.43
C GLN A 395 -19.66 -44.88 22.87
N ALA A 396 -20.81 -44.35 23.31
CA ALA A 396 -21.29 -43.00 22.99
C ALA A 396 -21.95 -42.34 24.21
N ALA A 397 -21.80 -41.02 24.36
CA ALA A 397 -22.25 -40.27 25.52
C ALA A 397 -23.79 -40.25 25.72
N CYS A 398 -24.22 -40.09 26.98
CA CYS A 398 -25.63 -40.21 27.38
C CYS A 398 -26.58 -39.22 26.67
N ASN A 399 -27.74 -39.71 26.25
CA ASN A 399 -28.80 -38.92 25.58
C ASN A 399 -29.33 -37.74 26.42
N ALA A 400 -29.23 -37.79 27.75
CA ALA A 400 -29.57 -36.66 28.61
C ALA A 400 -28.69 -35.43 28.30
N CYS A 401 -27.39 -35.63 28.11
CA CYS A 401 -26.45 -34.56 27.75
C CYS A 401 -26.72 -34.01 26.33
N ARG A 402 -27.09 -34.88 25.39
CA ARG A 402 -27.39 -34.47 24.00
C ARG A 402 -28.67 -33.63 23.91
N LYS A 403 -29.73 -34.00 24.65
CA LYS A 403 -30.95 -33.17 24.77
C LYS A 403 -30.71 -31.85 25.52
N ARG A 404 -29.84 -31.83 26.54
CA ARG A 404 -29.49 -30.60 27.29
C ARG A 404 -28.71 -29.60 26.43
N LYS A 405 -27.67 -30.03 25.71
CA LYS A 405 -26.91 -29.17 24.78
C LYS A 405 -27.78 -28.64 23.63
N SER A 406 -28.65 -29.47 23.05
CA SER A 406 -29.58 -29.04 21.99
C SER A 406 -30.55 -27.95 22.48
N ARG A 407 -31.24 -28.15 23.60
CA ARG A 407 -32.16 -27.13 24.15
C ARG A 407 -31.45 -25.83 24.53
N GLN A 408 -30.22 -25.89 25.06
CA GLN A 408 -29.43 -24.69 25.37
C GLN A 408 -28.96 -23.94 24.11
N ALA A 409 -28.59 -24.66 23.03
CA ALA A 409 -28.19 -24.03 21.77
C ALA A 409 -29.37 -23.34 21.07
N THR A 410 -30.53 -24.01 20.98
CA THR A 410 -31.74 -23.40 20.40
C THR A 410 -32.25 -22.24 21.26
N SER A 411 -32.26 -22.37 22.59
CA SER A 411 -32.65 -21.27 23.49
C SER A 411 -31.70 -20.08 23.41
N ARG A 412 -30.38 -20.27 23.26
CA ARG A 412 -29.45 -19.15 23.04
C ARG A 412 -29.76 -18.42 21.73
N LYS A 413 -29.88 -19.13 20.60
CA LYS A 413 -30.22 -18.49 19.33
C LYS A 413 -31.61 -17.84 19.31
N HIS A 414 -32.60 -18.41 20.01
CA HIS A 414 -33.90 -17.75 20.16
C HIS A 414 -33.76 -16.46 20.99
N ASN A 415 -33.08 -16.50 22.12
CA ASN A 415 -32.86 -15.32 22.97
C ASN A 415 -32.01 -14.24 22.28
N GLU A 416 -31.02 -14.59 21.44
CA GLU A 416 -30.24 -13.64 20.62
C GLU A 416 -31.11 -12.96 19.56
N VAL A 417 -31.89 -13.72 18.80
CA VAL A 417 -32.79 -13.18 17.75
C VAL A 417 -33.91 -12.36 18.37
N GLN A 418 -34.47 -12.81 19.50
CA GLN A 418 -35.56 -12.11 20.20
C GLN A 418 -35.05 -10.87 20.96
N GLY A 419 -33.80 -10.88 21.46
CA GLY A 419 -33.11 -9.71 21.99
C GLY A 419 -32.85 -8.64 20.91
N ARG A 420 -32.41 -9.05 19.72
CA ARG A 420 -32.29 -8.13 18.57
C ARG A 420 -33.64 -7.64 18.05
N ALA A 421 -34.69 -8.45 18.07
CA ALA A 421 -36.04 -7.98 17.73
C ALA A 421 -36.51 -6.88 18.71
N THR A 422 -36.37 -7.13 20.02
CA THR A 422 -36.82 -6.20 21.06
C THR A 422 -36.06 -4.87 21.08
N ILE A 423 -34.75 -4.83 20.79
CA ILE A 423 -34.00 -3.55 20.76
C ILE A 423 -34.50 -2.60 19.64
N HIS A 424 -34.91 -3.15 18.49
CA HIS A 424 -35.47 -2.36 17.39
C HIS A 424 -36.92 -1.93 17.69
N GLU A 425 -37.72 -2.77 18.35
CA GLU A 425 -39.05 -2.41 18.84
C GLU A 425 -38.99 -1.33 19.93
N GLN A 426 -37.99 -1.37 20.81
CA GLN A 426 -37.72 -0.32 21.81
C GLN A 426 -37.39 1.02 21.14
N VAL A 427 -36.48 1.07 20.16
CA VAL A 427 -36.23 2.33 19.41
C VAL A 427 -37.47 2.82 18.67
N LEU A 428 -38.29 1.92 18.11
CA LEU A 428 -39.57 2.30 17.49
C LEU A 428 -40.59 2.82 18.51
N ALA A 429 -40.55 2.36 19.77
CA ALA A 429 -41.36 2.91 20.86
C ALA A 429 -40.83 4.26 21.35
N LEU A 430 -39.51 4.42 21.49
CA LEU A 430 -38.88 5.70 21.82
C LEU A 430 -39.23 6.79 20.79
N LEU A 431 -39.11 6.49 19.49
CA LEU A 431 -39.49 7.39 18.39
C LEU A 431 -40.99 7.76 18.36
N LYS A 432 -41.86 7.01 19.03
CA LYS A 432 -43.31 7.30 19.15
C LYS A 432 -43.66 8.07 20.43
N ASN A 433 -42.86 7.92 21.49
CA ASN A 433 -43.19 8.36 22.83
C ASN A 433 -42.34 9.56 23.31
N LEU A 434 -41.22 9.85 22.64
CA LEU A 434 -40.39 11.02 22.91
C LEU A 434 -41.01 12.30 22.31
N PRO A 435 -40.71 13.49 22.88
CA PRO A 435 -40.98 14.77 22.23
C PRO A 435 -40.35 14.86 20.83
N GLU A 436 -40.96 15.61 19.92
CA GLU A 436 -40.59 15.59 18.49
C GLU A 436 -39.11 15.97 18.23
N GLU A 437 -38.57 16.94 18.96
CA GLU A 437 -37.15 17.35 18.89
C GLU A 437 -36.18 16.24 19.36
N ALA A 438 -36.58 15.47 20.38
CA ALA A 438 -35.82 14.32 20.87
C ALA A 438 -35.91 13.15 19.88
N ALA A 439 -37.10 12.89 19.32
CA ALA A 439 -37.30 11.89 18.27
C ALA A 439 -36.50 12.21 17.00
N GLN A 440 -36.41 13.48 16.61
CA GLN A 440 -35.55 13.93 15.50
C GLN A 440 -34.06 13.70 15.80
N ASN A 441 -33.60 13.93 17.03
CA ASN A 441 -32.22 13.62 17.44
C ASN A 441 -31.91 12.11 17.41
N VAL A 442 -32.82 11.27 17.90
CA VAL A 442 -32.72 9.80 17.79
C VAL A 442 -32.66 9.39 16.32
N PHE A 443 -33.52 9.94 15.46
CA PHE A 443 -33.52 9.67 14.02
C PHE A 443 -32.22 10.11 13.33
N GLN A 444 -31.63 11.24 13.71
CA GLN A 444 -30.33 11.67 13.20
C GLN A 444 -29.20 10.71 13.62
N ARG A 445 -29.16 10.26 14.89
CA ARG A 445 -28.16 9.28 15.36
C ARG A 445 -28.28 7.91 14.66
N ILE A 446 -29.50 7.47 14.35
CA ILE A 446 -29.74 6.29 13.49
C ILE A 446 -29.17 6.52 12.08
N ARG A 447 -29.39 7.70 11.49
CA ARG A 447 -28.87 8.05 10.16
C ARG A 447 -27.34 8.22 10.10
N SER A 448 -26.68 8.54 11.22
CA SER A 448 -25.22 8.55 11.32
C SER A 448 -24.59 7.17 11.59
N GLY A 449 -25.38 6.09 11.58
CA GLY A 449 -24.89 4.73 11.78
C GLY A 449 -24.49 4.39 13.22
N THR A 450 -24.98 5.16 14.20
CA THR A 450 -24.75 4.86 15.63
C THR A 450 -25.52 3.59 16.02
N ASP A 451 -24.89 2.71 16.80
CA ASP A 451 -25.49 1.44 17.25
C ASP A 451 -26.82 1.65 18.00
N VAL A 452 -27.78 0.79 17.69
CA VAL A 452 -29.16 0.84 18.20
C VAL A 452 -29.21 0.56 19.70
N THR A 453 -28.38 -0.35 20.20
CA THR A 453 -28.26 -0.65 21.64
C THR A 453 -27.78 0.57 22.42
N THR A 454 -26.75 1.24 21.88
CA THR A 454 -26.17 2.47 22.41
C THR A 454 -27.19 3.60 22.44
N ILE A 455 -28.05 3.70 21.41
CA ILE A 455 -29.14 4.69 21.36
C ILE A 455 -30.20 4.42 22.45
N VAL A 456 -30.66 3.17 22.64
CA VAL A 456 -31.62 2.83 23.71
C VAL A 456 -31.04 3.18 25.09
N ASN A 457 -29.80 2.75 25.36
CA ASN A 457 -29.16 2.96 26.65
C ASN A 457 -29.03 4.45 27.04
N HIS A 458 -28.71 5.33 26.09
CA HIS A 458 -28.65 6.79 26.34
C HIS A 458 -30.02 7.41 26.64
N VAL A 459 -31.12 6.83 26.15
CA VAL A 459 -32.48 7.34 26.41
C VAL A 459 -33.04 6.76 27.71
N GLU A 460 -32.86 5.47 27.97
CA GLU A 460 -33.31 4.82 29.21
C GLU A 460 -32.54 5.31 30.44
N ALA A 461 -31.27 5.70 30.29
CA ALA A 461 -30.50 6.39 31.35
C ALA A 461 -30.96 7.84 31.61
N GLY A 462 -31.91 8.37 30.84
CA GLY A 462 -32.33 9.79 30.88
C GLY A 462 -31.33 10.77 30.29
N ASP A 463 -30.14 10.31 29.89
CA ASP A 463 -29.02 11.12 29.43
C ASP A 463 -29.35 11.90 28.16
N LEU A 464 -30.13 11.36 27.21
CA LEU A 464 -30.56 12.14 26.04
C LEU A 464 -31.43 13.37 26.43
N LEU A 465 -32.28 13.24 27.45
CA LEU A 465 -33.10 14.36 27.93
C LEU A 465 -32.29 15.34 28.78
N LEU A 466 -31.27 14.87 29.50
CA LEU A 466 -30.28 15.72 30.16
C LEU A 466 -29.41 16.49 29.15
N GLN A 467 -29.00 15.86 28.04
CA GLN A 467 -28.30 16.49 26.90
C GLN A 467 -29.16 17.50 26.12
N MET A 468 -30.47 17.54 26.37
CA MET A 468 -31.38 18.58 25.87
C MET A 468 -31.67 19.67 26.92
N ALA A 469 -31.72 19.32 28.20
CA ALA A 469 -31.90 20.26 29.31
C ALA A 469 -30.62 21.04 29.69
N VAL A 470 -29.46 20.48 29.38
CA VAL A 470 -28.13 21.04 29.62
C VAL A 470 -27.47 21.24 28.25
N VAL A 471 -26.97 22.44 27.96
CA VAL A 471 -26.13 22.68 26.78
C VAL A 471 -24.96 21.68 26.85
N PRO A 472 -24.81 20.74 25.89
CA PRO A 472 -23.88 19.63 26.05
C PRO A 472 -22.49 20.11 26.42
N GLU A 473 -21.87 19.52 27.44
CA GLU A 473 -20.51 19.87 27.83
C GLU A 473 -19.55 19.32 26.77
N THR A 474 -19.41 20.06 25.68
CA THR A 474 -18.59 19.73 24.50
C THR A 474 -17.09 19.78 24.77
N ARG A 475 -16.68 19.69 26.03
CA ARG A 475 -15.30 19.52 26.46
C ARG A 475 -15.01 18.02 26.48
N LEU A 476 -14.14 17.55 25.58
CA LEU A 476 -13.68 16.15 25.59
C LEU A 476 -12.26 16.07 26.13
N ARG A 477 -11.99 15.07 26.97
CA ARG A 477 -10.64 14.64 27.36
C ARG A 477 -10.54 13.14 27.13
N TYR A 478 -9.38 12.70 26.67
CA TYR A 478 -9.01 11.29 26.65
C TYR A 478 -8.28 10.93 27.95
N ASP A 479 -8.51 9.73 28.48
CA ASP A 479 -7.81 9.23 29.66
C ASP A 479 -6.79 8.16 29.29
N PHE A 480 -5.61 8.23 29.91
CA PHE A 480 -4.48 7.36 29.59
C PHE A 480 -4.82 5.87 29.82
N PRO A 481 -4.46 4.96 28.89
CA PRO A 481 -4.96 3.57 28.87
C PRO A 481 -4.37 2.63 29.95
N TYR A 482 -3.62 3.15 30.94
CA TYR A 482 -2.99 2.32 31.97
C TYR A 482 -2.89 3.02 33.34
N ARG A 483 -2.34 4.23 33.37
CA ARG A 483 -2.32 5.11 34.56
C ARG A 483 -2.91 6.45 34.17
N SER A 484 -4.07 6.81 34.74
CA SER A 484 -4.84 8.02 34.45
C SER A 484 -4.13 9.33 34.84
N GLU A 485 -3.16 9.24 35.74
CA GLU A 485 -2.35 10.37 36.22
C GLU A 485 -1.11 10.62 35.35
N MET A 486 -0.66 11.87 35.28
CA MET A 486 0.63 12.23 34.68
C MET A 486 1.76 11.85 35.65
N PRO A 487 2.72 10.96 35.30
CA PRO A 487 3.74 10.53 36.26
C PRO A 487 4.67 11.67 36.72
N GLU A 488 5.00 11.70 38.02
CA GLU A 488 5.69 12.80 38.70
C GLU A 488 7.03 13.23 38.05
N ILE A 489 7.76 12.28 37.45
CA ILE A 489 9.03 12.55 36.76
C ILE A 489 8.90 13.55 35.60
N TYR A 490 7.71 13.66 35.00
CA TYR A 490 7.43 14.66 33.96
C TYR A 490 6.95 15.99 34.55
N VAL A 491 6.54 16.04 35.82
CA VAL A 491 5.99 17.26 36.46
C VAL A 491 7.08 18.30 36.76
N GLN A 492 8.29 17.84 37.07
CA GLN A 492 9.42 18.69 37.44
C GLN A 492 10.06 19.40 36.23
N ASP A 493 10.25 20.71 36.35
CA ASP A 493 10.86 21.61 35.35
C ASP A 493 10.36 21.35 33.93
N ASN A 494 9.05 21.49 33.70
CA ASN A 494 8.42 21.18 32.42
C ASN A 494 7.54 22.32 31.87
N PRO A 495 7.96 23.02 30.79
CA PRO A 495 7.24 24.20 30.29
C PRO A 495 5.86 23.85 29.70
N TYR A 496 5.64 22.60 29.28
CA TYR A 496 4.38 22.16 28.68
C TYR A 496 3.28 21.90 29.71
N LEU A 497 3.61 21.77 30.99
CA LEU A 497 2.62 21.61 32.06
C LEU A 497 2.15 22.96 32.61
N ASN A 498 2.74 24.07 32.13
CA ASN A 498 2.18 25.41 32.25
C ASN A 498 1.41 25.82 30.97
N SER A 499 0.99 24.84 30.14
CA SER A 499 0.24 25.09 28.91
C SER A 499 -1.28 25.10 29.12
N PHE A 500 -1.98 25.87 28.29
CA PHE A 500 -3.44 25.92 28.30
C PHE A 500 -4.10 24.58 27.94
N VAL A 501 -3.42 23.69 27.20
CA VAL A 501 -3.89 22.30 26.96
C VAL A 501 -3.84 21.47 28.23
N TYR A 502 -2.74 21.54 29.00
CA TYR A 502 -2.62 20.79 30.25
C TYR A 502 -3.54 21.35 31.33
N GLU A 503 -3.65 22.68 31.43
CA GLU A 503 -4.62 23.35 32.30
C GLU A 503 -6.06 22.90 31.97
N ALA A 504 -6.47 22.99 30.70
CA ALA A 504 -7.80 22.57 30.27
C ALA A 504 -8.04 21.07 30.50
N ALA A 505 -7.03 20.20 30.36
CA ALA A 505 -7.15 18.77 30.66
C ALA A 505 -7.20 18.47 32.18
N SER A 506 -6.53 19.27 33.01
CA SER A 506 -6.45 19.08 34.46
C SER A 506 -7.74 19.53 35.18
N LEU A 507 -8.43 20.54 34.65
CA LEU A 507 -9.65 21.09 35.25
C LEU A 507 -10.82 20.09 35.34
N TYR A 508 -10.83 19.01 34.54
CA TYR A 508 -11.80 17.92 34.68
C TYR A 508 -11.64 17.13 35.99
N SER A 509 -10.45 17.13 36.59
CA SER A 509 -10.13 16.37 37.80
C SER A 509 -10.37 17.16 39.10
N ALA A 510 -10.81 18.42 39.01
CA ALA A 510 -11.07 19.28 40.15
C ALA A 510 -12.58 19.56 40.30
N THR A 511 -13.18 19.13 41.40
CA THR A 511 -14.62 19.32 41.73
C THR A 511 -14.97 20.74 42.20
N GLY A 512 -14.23 21.76 41.74
CA GLY A 512 -14.30 23.13 42.22
C GLY A 512 -14.51 24.16 41.11
N THR A 513 -15.13 25.30 41.44
CA THR A 513 -15.42 26.41 40.53
C THR A 513 -14.16 27.24 40.19
N TRP A 514 -13.17 26.61 39.57
CA TRP A 514 -11.91 27.25 39.19
C TRP A 514 -12.02 27.90 37.80
N ARG A 515 -11.62 29.17 37.66
CA ARG A 515 -11.54 29.86 36.36
C ARG A 515 -10.17 29.61 35.73
N PRO A 516 -10.10 29.18 34.45
CA PRO A 516 -8.80 29.03 33.78
C PRO A 516 -8.10 30.38 33.60
N SER A 517 -6.77 30.39 33.70
CA SER A 517 -5.93 31.57 33.49
C SER A 517 -6.09 32.16 32.08
N TYR A 518 -6.39 31.34 31.07
CA TYR A 518 -6.71 31.82 29.71
C TYR A 518 -8.07 32.54 29.60
N ALA A 519 -8.98 32.38 30.56
CA ALA A 519 -10.27 33.07 30.55
C ALA A 519 -10.16 34.52 31.03
N ASP A 520 -9.36 34.77 32.08
CA ASP A 520 -9.11 36.14 32.59
C ASP A 520 -8.16 36.94 31.66
N ALA A 521 -7.47 36.28 30.71
CA ALA A 521 -6.67 36.91 29.66
C ALA A 521 -7.51 37.59 28.54
N GLY A 522 -8.84 37.72 28.70
CA GLY A 522 -9.74 38.33 27.71
C GLY A 522 -10.02 37.45 26.49
N GLY A 523 -9.68 36.17 26.54
CA GLY A 523 -9.88 35.23 25.43
C GLY A 523 -11.36 34.98 25.14
N SER A 524 -11.76 35.17 23.87
CA SER A 524 -13.13 34.89 23.44
C SER A 524 -13.48 33.40 23.58
N GLN A 525 -14.79 33.10 23.59
CA GLN A 525 -15.34 31.74 23.60
C GLN A 525 -14.84 30.86 22.43
N GLN A 526 -14.29 31.49 21.38
CA GLN A 526 -13.70 30.82 20.22
C GLN A 526 -12.33 30.20 20.58
N LEU A 527 -11.45 30.96 21.24
CA LEU A 527 -10.14 30.48 21.71
C LEU A 527 -10.27 29.27 22.64
N GLN A 528 -11.27 29.30 23.54
CA GLN A 528 -11.55 28.23 24.49
C GLN A 528 -11.83 26.88 23.81
N SER A 529 -12.38 26.86 22.59
CA SER A 529 -12.71 25.62 21.88
C SER A 529 -11.46 24.83 21.48
N VAL A 530 -10.36 25.47 21.10
CA VAL A 530 -9.13 24.77 20.68
C VAL A 530 -8.51 23.97 21.83
N TYR A 531 -8.57 24.52 23.04
CA TYR A 531 -8.01 23.90 24.25
C TYR A 531 -8.95 22.85 24.89
N THR A 532 -10.23 22.79 24.48
CA THR A 532 -11.25 21.92 25.11
C THR A 532 -11.88 20.87 24.18
N LYS A 533 -11.79 21.04 22.86
CA LYS A 533 -12.32 20.12 21.84
C LYS A 533 -11.18 19.48 21.04
N PRO A 534 -11.31 18.22 20.59
CA PRO A 534 -10.28 17.58 19.79
C PRO A 534 -10.28 18.13 18.36
N PHE A 535 -9.11 18.15 17.74
CA PHE A 535 -8.93 18.70 16.39
C PHE A 535 -9.82 18.02 15.33
N HIS A 536 -10.08 16.72 15.47
CA HIS A 536 -10.92 15.97 14.54
C HIS A 536 -12.43 16.28 14.66
N ALA A 537 -12.87 16.96 15.71
CA ALA A 537 -14.25 17.45 15.82
C ALA A 537 -14.48 18.75 15.02
N ALA A 538 -13.41 19.46 14.63
CA ALA A 538 -13.51 20.64 13.79
C ALA A 538 -13.75 20.30 12.31
N GLN A 539 -14.38 21.21 11.58
CA GLN A 539 -14.55 21.15 10.13
C GLN A 539 -13.71 22.25 9.46
N VAL A 540 -13.20 21.99 8.24
CA VAL A 540 -12.47 22.99 7.45
C VAL A 540 -13.44 23.82 6.64
N VAL A 541 -13.42 25.14 6.85
CA VAL A 541 -14.24 26.11 6.12
C VAL A 541 -13.41 26.70 4.97
N GLU A 542 -13.68 26.24 3.76
CA GLU A 542 -13.02 26.66 2.53
C GLU A 542 -14.09 26.92 1.45
N PRO A 543 -14.54 28.18 1.25
CA PRO A 543 -15.67 28.49 0.40
C PRO A 543 -15.52 28.04 -1.06
N ARG A 544 -14.28 28.03 -1.59
CA ARG A 544 -14.00 27.59 -2.98
C ARG A 544 -14.32 26.12 -3.22
N LEU A 545 -14.34 25.29 -2.19
CA LEU A 545 -14.75 23.89 -2.36
C LEU A 545 -16.25 23.76 -2.62
N SER A 546 -17.11 24.67 -2.15
CA SER A 546 -18.58 24.49 -2.11
C SER A 546 -19.17 23.99 -3.45
N ASP A 547 -18.85 24.69 -4.54
CA ASP A 547 -19.35 24.42 -5.88
C ASP A 547 -18.30 23.74 -6.79
N ALA A 548 -17.17 23.29 -6.22
CA ALA A 548 -16.07 22.71 -6.98
C ALA A 548 -16.51 21.46 -7.76
N LYS A 549 -16.12 21.42 -9.05
CA LYS A 549 -16.33 20.32 -9.99
C LYS A 549 -15.08 19.46 -10.10
N VAL A 550 -14.86 18.63 -9.07
CA VAL A 550 -13.70 17.74 -8.96
C VAL A 550 -13.78 16.61 -9.99
N SER A 551 -14.99 16.17 -10.35
CA SER A 551 -15.28 15.21 -11.43
C SER A 551 -14.68 15.58 -12.80
N TRP A 552 -14.46 16.87 -13.08
CA TRP A 552 -13.79 17.30 -14.32
C TRP A 552 -12.33 16.83 -14.41
N TRP A 553 -11.69 16.54 -13.27
CA TRP A 553 -10.27 16.22 -13.17
C TRP A 553 -9.96 14.72 -13.10
N THR A 554 -10.98 13.85 -12.99
CA THR A 554 -10.80 12.40 -12.78
C THR A 554 -11.93 11.57 -13.39
N ASN A 555 -11.57 10.42 -13.98
CA ASN A 555 -12.53 9.44 -14.49
C ASN A 555 -12.91 8.36 -13.44
N VAL A 556 -12.44 8.50 -12.19
CA VAL A 556 -12.60 7.46 -11.15
C VAL A 556 -13.95 7.57 -10.43
N CYS A 557 -14.44 8.79 -10.23
CA CYS A 557 -15.63 9.11 -9.45
C CYS A 557 -16.28 10.39 -9.97
N ASP A 558 -17.61 10.42 -10.02
CA ASP A 558 -18.47 11.53 -10.46
C ASP A 558 -19.13 12.29 -9.30
N ASP A 559 -19.12 11.74 -8.08
CA ASP A 559 -19.62 12.40 -6.87
C ASP A 559 -18.68 13.53 -6.41
N ASP A 560 -18.89 14.73 -6.95
CA ASP A 560 -18.24 15.96 -6.49
C ASP A 560 -18.42 16.18 -4.98
N SER A 561 -19.52 15.74 -4.36
CA SER A 561 -19.77 15.97 -2.93
C SER A 561 -18.83 15.16 -2.07
N LEU A 562 -18.74 13.86 -2.32
CA LEU A 562 -17.75 13.00 -1.69
C LEU A 562 -16.33 13.54 -1.93
N MET A 563 -15.98 13.92 -3.17
CA MET A 563 -14.64 14.45 -3.46
C MET A 563 -14.34 15.78 -2.77
N ARG A 564 -15.32 16.66 -2.55
CA ARG A 564 -15.16 17.87 -1.71
C ARG A 564 -14.94 17.52 -0.24
N ASP A 565 -15.64 16.53 0.30
CA ASP A 565 -15.50 16.10 1.69
C ASP A 565 -14.19 15.34 1.94
N LEU A 566 -13.70 14.58 0.96
CA LEU A 566 -12.33 14.06 0.92
C LEU A 566 -11.31 15.21 1.01
N LEU A 567 -11.42 16.23 0.15
CA LEU A 567 -10.51 17.38 0.20
C LEU A 567 -10.58 18.14 1.54
N ARG A 568 -11.76 18.31 2.15
CA ARG A 568 -11.91 18.87 3.51
C ARG A 568 -11.21 18.01 4.57
N ALA A 569 -11.31 16.69 4.48
CA ALA A 569 -10.63 15.78 5.41
C ALA A 569 -9.10 15.83 5.27
N LEU A 570 -8.58 15.90 4.04
CA LEU A 570 -7.15 16.09 3.77
C LEU A 570 -6.66 17.45 4.29
N PHE A 571 -7.39 18.54 4.03
CA PHE A 571 -7.03 19.87 4.53
C PHE A 571 -7.11 19.97 6.06
N ARG A 572 -7.88 19.11 6.72
CA ARG A 572 -7.87 18.97 8.18
C ARG A 572 -6.66 18.16 8.64
N CYS A 573 -6.57 16.88 8.29
CA CYS A 573 -5.54 15.98 8.83
C CYS A 573 -4.14 16.32 8.28
N GLU A 574 -3.90 16.05 7.00
CA GLU A 574 -2.57 15.74 6.48
C GLU A 574 -1.93 16.84 5.63
N TYR A 575 -2.72 17.77 5.09
CA TYR A 575 -2.20 18.87 4.27
C TYR A 575 -1.19 19.73 5.05
N GLN A 576 -1.40 19.93 6.35
CA GLN A 576 -0.46 20.69 7.18
C GLN A 576 0.95 20.11 7.20
N PHE A 577 1.14 18.80 7.00
CA PHE A 577 2.46 18.14 7.01
C PHE A 577 3.11 18.16 5.63
N SER A 578 2.42 17.54 4.68
CA SER A 578 2.88 17.35 3.31
C SER A 578 3.07 18.69 2.61
N ALA A 579 2.09 19.60 2.78
CA ALA A 579 2.10 20.98 2.31
C ALA A 579 2.56 21.13 0.85
N ALA A 580 2.37 20.09 0.02
CA ALA A 580 3.12 19.89 -1.22
C ALA A 580 2.86 20.98 -2.27
N PHE A 581 1.62 21.45 -2.33
CA PHE A 581 1.14 22.54 -3.17
C PHE A 581 0.59 23.68 -2.30
N GLN A 582 0.52 24.90 -2.83
CA GLN A 582 -0.11 26.03 -2.13
C GLN A 582 -1.63 25.93 -2.29
N LYS A 583 -2.36 25.81 -1.17
CA LYS A 583 -3.80 25.49 -1.16
C LYS A 583 -4.64 26.39 -2.06
N ASP A 584 -4.42 27.69 -1.98
CA ASP A 584 -5.27 28.68 -2.64
C ASP A 584 -5.12 28.61 -4.15
N LEU A 585 -3.87 28.58 -4.64
CA LEU A 585 -3.56 28.44 -6.07
C LEU A 585 -4.07 27.12 -6.64
N PHE A 586 -3.96 26.02 -5.88
CA PHE A 586 -4.53 24.73 -6.27
C PHE A 586 -6.06 24.81 -6.40
N LEU A 587 -6.76 25.39 -5.42
CA LEU A 587 -8.22 25.49 -5.42
C LEU A 587 -8.76 26.49 -6.45
N GLU A 588 -8.07 27.60 -6.67
CA GLU A 588 -8.39 28.57 -7.71
C GLU A 588 -8.32 27.94 -9.10
N ASP A 589 -7.27 27.18 -9.39
CA ASP A 589 -7.11 26.46 -10.67
C ASP A 589 -8.03 25.23 -10.77
N LEU A 590 -8.28 24.50 -9.66
CA LEU A 590 -9.24 23.38 -9.60
C LEU A 590 -10.65 23.82 -10.01
N VAL A 591 -11.13 24.93 -9.45
CA VAL A 591 -12.47 25.49 -9.74
C VAL A 591 -12.51 26.15 -11.11
N ALA A 592 -11.43 26.84 -11.52
CA ALA A 592 -11.36 27.50 -12.82
C ALA A 592 -10.96 26.57 -13.98
N GLN A 593 -10.79 25.26 -13.74
CA GLN A 593 -10.38 24.25 -14.74
C GLN A 593 -9.05 24.59 -15.46
N LYS A 594 -8.10 25.18 -14.72
CA LYS A 594 -6.80 25.67 -15.22
C LYS A 594 -5.65 24.75 -14.80
N GLN A 595 -4.66 24.59 -15.68
CA GLN A 595 -3.54 23.65 -15.49
C GLN A 595 -2.23 24.30 -14.99
N GLY A 596 -2.29 25.44 -14.29
CA GLY A 596 -1.10 26.13 -13.78
C GLY A 596 -0.59 25.56 -12.45
N PHE A 597 -1.51 25.36 -11.51
CA PHE A 597 -1.28 24.82 -10.16
C PHE A 597 -2.24 23.67 -9.80
N CYS A 598 -3.13 23.27 -10.71
CA CYS A 598 -3.92 22.05 -10.64
C CYS A 598 -3.63 21.15 -11.86
N SER A 599 -3.74 19.83 -11.72
CA SER A 599 -3.73 18.89 -12.84
C SER A 599 -4.46 17.60 -12.47
N SER A 600 -4.96 16.83 -13.44
CA SER A 600 -5.59 15.52 -13.18
C SER A 600 -4.66 14.59 -12.39
N LEU A 601 -3.37 14.59 -12.72
CA LEU A 601 -2.33 13.85 -11.99
C LEU A 601 -2.30 14.26 -10.50
N LEU A 602 -2.23 15.57 -10.23
CA LEU A 602 -2.18 16.10 -8.87
C LEU A 602 -3.49 15.85 -8.11
N VAL A 603 -4.64 16.00 -8.75
CA VAL A 603 -5.96 15.76 -8.14
C VAL A 603 -6.13 14.29 -7.76
N ASN A 604 -5.80 13.34 -8.64
CA ASN A 604 -5.96 11.92 -8.35
C ASN A 604 -5.07 11.46 -7.17
N ILE A 605 -3.78 11.84 -7.11
CA ILE A 605 -2.95 11.47 -5.94
C ILE A 605 -3.39 12.19 -4.66
N THR A 606 -3.92 13.42 -4.77
CA THR A 606 -4.50 14.17 -3.65
C THR A 606 -5.76 13.48 -3.12
N LEU A 607 -6.64 12.99 -4.00
CA LEU A 607 -7.85 12.25 -3.61
C LEU A 607 -7.53 10.85 -3.05
N ALA A 608 -6.53 10.15 -3.58
CA ALA A 608 -6.06 8.88 -3.03
C ALA A 608 -5.62 9.04 -1.56
N TYR A 609 -4.77 10.03 -1.29
CA TYR A 609 -4.33 10.35 0.08
C TYR A 609 -5.49 10.86 0.97
N ALA A 610 -6.42 11.62 0.40
CA ALA A 610 -7.61 12.08 1.10
C ALA A 610 -8.53 10.94 1.55
N CYS A 611 -8.60 9.83 0.79
CA CYS A 611 -9.35 8.62 1.21
C CYS A 611 -8.82 8.08 2.55
N VAL A 612 -7.51 8.08 2.75
CA VAL A 612 -6.84 7.65 4.01
C VAL A 612 -7.26 8.53 5.20
N CYS A 613 -7.58 9.80 4.93
CA CYS A 613 -7.97 10.79 5.93
C CYS A 613 -9.47 10.74 6.34
N TYR A 614 -10.31 9.98 5.63
CA TYR A 614 -11.78 10.15 5.65
C TYR A 614 -12.52 9.11 6.53
N PRO A 615 -12.96 9.44 7.77
CA PRO A 615 -13.44 8.44 8.73
C PRO A 615 -14.60 7.52 8.28
N PRO A 616 -15.55 7.94 7.42
CA PRO A 616 -16.62 7.06 6.92
C PRO A 616 -16.16 5.86 6.09
N PHE A 617 -14.91 5.83 5.61
CA PHE A 617 -14.36 4.63 4.97
C PHE A 617 -13.74 3.70 6.03
N SER A 618 -14.21 2.46 6.10
CA SER A 618 -13.68 1.42 7.00
C SER A 618 -12.41 0.75 6.46
N ASN A 619 -12.27 0.63 5.14
CA ASN A 619 -11.22 -0.08 4.43
C ASN A 619 -10.00 0.80 4.06
N ARG A 620 -9.72 1.85 4.84
CA ARG A 620 -8.66 2.84 4.52
C ARG A 620 -7.23 2.30 4.58
N VAL A 621 -7.02 1.26 5.39
CA VAL A 621 -5.75 0.53 5.49
C VAL A 621 -5.43 -0.26 4.21
N GLU A 622 -6.46 -0.68 3.46
CA GLU A 622 -6.36 -1.63 2.33
C GLU A 622 -5.90 -0.96 1.03
N TYR A 623 -4.71 -0.33 1.04
CA TYR A 623 -4.14 0.36 -0.13
C TYR A 623 -3.99 -0.53 -1.38
N TRP A 624 -4.05 -1.85 -1.21
CA TRP A 624 -3.92 -2.88 -2.25
C TRP A 624 -5.26 -3.34 -2.83
N ASN A 625 -6.40 -3.07 -2.17
CA ASN A 625 -7.70 -3.58 -2.59
C ASN A 625 -8.29 -2.74 -3.74
N PRO A 626 -8.45 -3.31 -4.97
CA PRO A 626 -8.92 -2.56 -6.14
C PRO A 626 -10.35 -2.03 -6.05
N SER A 627 -11.16 -2.54 -5.12
CA SER A 627 -12.51 -2.06 -4.87
C SER A 627 -12.55 -0.74 -4.10
N THR A 628 -11.43 -0.30 -3.51
CA THR A 628 -11.36 0.95 -2.74
C THR A 628 -11.22 2.16 -3.67
N LEU A 629 -11.85 3.29 -3.31
CA LEU A 629 -11.61 4.55 -4.01
C LEU A 629 -10.15 5.02 -3.86
N GLY A 630 -9.52 4.73 -2.71
CA GLY A 630 -8.09 5.02 -2.48
C GLY A 630 -7.18 4.34 -3.52
N TYR A 631 -7.36 3.04 -3.76
CA TYR A 631 -6.64 2.32 -4.82
C TYR A 631 -6.98 2.90 -6.21
N ARG A 632 -8.25 3.10 -6.53
CA ARG A 632 -8.66 3.52 -7.89
C ARG A 632 -8.14 4.92 -8.24
N PHE A 633 -8.13 5.85 -7.29
CA PHE A 633 -7.47 7.16 -7.45
C PHE A 633 -5.94 7.03 -7.56
N LEU A 634 -5.30 6.14 -6.78
CA LEU A 634 -3.87 5.88 -6.89
C LEU A 634 -3.48 5.29 -8.26
N ALA A 635 -4.27 4.36 -8.79
CA ALA A 635 -4.05 3.71 -10.08
C ALA A 635 -4.15 4.71 -11.24
N GLU A 636 -5.20 5.55 -11.27
CA GLU A 636 -5.32 6.63 -12.27
C GLU A 636 -4.19 7.65 -12.12
N ALA A 637 -3.78 7.98 -10.88
CA ALA A 637 -2.61 8.83 -10.67
C ALA A 637 -1.32 8.20 -11.24
N LYS A 638 -1.10 6.90 -11.06
CA LYS A 638 0.09 6.19 -11.59
C LYS A 638 0.12 6.20 -13.11
N ARG A 639 -1.00 5.86 -13.76
CA ARG A 639 -1.18 5.94 -15.21
C ARG A 639 -0.94 7.36 -15.75
N LEU A 640 -1.43 8.39 -15.05
CA LEU A 640 -1.18 9.79 -15.40
C LEU A 640 0.26 10.23 -15.15
N TRP A 641 0.94 9.65 -14.16
CA TRP A 641 2.36 9.89 -13.89
C TRP A 641 3.23 9.31 -15.00
N GLU A 642 3.00 8.06 -15.42
CA GLU A 642 3.76 7.40 -16.49
C GLU A 642 3.74 8.22 -17.80
N LEU A 643 2.59 8.80 -18.15
CA LEU A 643 2.42 9.69 -19.29
C LEU A 643 3.10 11.07 -19.15
N GLN A 644 3.44 11.51 -17.93
CA GLN A 644 3.88 12.89 -17.64
C GLN A 644 5.21 12.98 -16.88
N ALA A 645 5.83 11.87 -16.49
CA ALA A 645 7.01 11.84 -15.61
C ALA A 645 8.24 12.53 -16.23
N SER A 646 8.32 12.61 -17.56
CA SER A 646 9.37 13.32 -18.30
C SER A 646 9.12 14.82 -18.45
N GLU A 647 7.90 15.31 -18.17
CA GLU A 647 7.52 16.71 -18.34
C GLU A 647 7.84 17.56 -17.08
N PRO A 648 8.65 18.62 -17.21
CA PRO A 648 8.93 19.53 -16.11
C PRO A 648 7.75 20.48 -15.87
N ARG A 649 6.75 20.04 -15.10
CA ARG A 649 5.65 20.89 -14.57
C ARG A 649 5.70 20.97 -13.04
N VAL A 650 5.26 22.11 -12.49
CA VAL A 650 5.11 22.31 -11.05
C VAL A 650 4.15 21.28 -10.44
N THR A 651 3.02 21.02 -11.08
CA THR A 651 2.04 20.02 -10.65
C THR A 651 2.59 18.60 -10.62
N THR A 652 3.49 18.23 -11.54
CA THR A 652 4.16 16.92 -11.54
C THR A 652 5.11 16.79 -10.35
N ILE A 653 5.87 17.84 -10.03
CA ILE A 653 6.75 17.89 -8.84
C ILE A 653 5.92 17.77 -7.55
N GLN A 654 4.79 18.47 -7.46
CA GLN A 654 3.86 18.41 -6.33
C GLN A 654 3.23 17.02 -6.18
N ALA A 655 2.85 16.39 -7.29
CA ALA A 655 2.31 15.02 -7.29
C ALA A 655 3.37 13.99 -6.86
N GLY A 656 4.63 14.16 -7.26
CA GLY A 656 5.73 13.26 -6.87
C GLY A 656 6.11 13.35 -5.39
N ILE A 657 5.93 14.52 -4.75
CA ILE A 657 5.94 14.64 -3.29
C ILE A 657 4.83 13.77 -2.69
N LEU A 658 3.58 13.93 -3.15
CA LEU A 658 2.44 13.18 -2.61
C LEU A 658 2.51 11.68 -2.87
N PHE A 659 3.10 11.22 -3.97
CA PHE A 659 3.41 9.80 -4.20
C PHE A 659 4.43 9.25 -3.20
N SER A 660 5.46 10.03 -2.87
CA SER A 660 6.42 9.65 -1.84
C SER A 660 5.73 9.57 -0.47
N VAL A 661 4.86 10.52 -0.12
CA VAL A 661 4.04 10.46 1.10
C VAL A 661 3.13 9.23 1.12
N PHE A 662 2.45 8.94 -0.01
CA PHE A 662 1.49 7.84 -0.10
C PHE A 662 2.15 6.46 -0.01
N HIS A 663 3.28 6.25 -0.68
CA HIS A 663 3.99 4.96 -0.54
C HIS A 663 4.60 4.80 0.86
N ASN A 664 5.02 5.89 1.53
CA ASN A 664 5.46 5.83 2.92
C ASN A 664 4.34 5.38 3.86
N LEU A 665 3.10 5.92 3.76
CA LEU A 665 1.99 5.49 4.64
C LEU A 665 1.55 4.04 4.43
N CYS A 666 1.88 3.45 3.28
CA CYS A 666 1.69 2.03 2.97
C CYS A 666 2.82 1.12 3.51
N GLY A 667 3.93 1.65 4.02
CA GLY A 667 5.13 0.84 4.33
C GLY A 667 5.88 0.36 3.09
N LEU A 668 5.80 1.13 1.99
CA LEU A 668 6.36 0.82 0.67
C LEU A 668 7.31 1.95 0.18
N ASP A 669 8.04 2.60 1.08
CA ASP A 669 8.87 3.76 0.74
C ASP A 669 9.93 3.48 -0.35
N GLU A 670 10.36 2.23 -0.53
CA GLU A 670 11.21 1.82 -1.66
C GLU A 670 10.57 2.19 -3.00
N LEU A 671 9.26 1.94 -3.14
CA LEU A 671 8.46 2.34 -4.32
C LEU A 671 8.18 3.84 -4.34
N GLY A 672 8.30 4.53 -3.20
CA GLY A 672 8.23 5.99 -3.08
C GLY A 672 9.49 6.73 -3.52
N GLN A 673 10.68 6.12 -3.42
CA GLN A 673 11.97 6.75 -3.75
C GLN A 673 12.06 7.28 -5.20
N PRO A 674 11.62 6.56 -6.25
CA PRO A 674 11.68 7.06 -7.63
C PRO A 674 10.91 8.36 -7.82
N TYR A 675 9.72 8.50 -7.21
CA TYR A 675 8.92 9.73 -7.25
C TYR A 675 9.63 10.90 -6.56
N ARG A 676 10.30 10.66 -5.41
CA ARG A 676 11.12 11.67 -4.73
C ARG A 676 12.29 12.14 -5.60
N ILE A 677 13.06 11.20 -6.15
CA ILE A 677 14.23 11.48 -6.98
C ILE A 677 13.81 12.26 -8.23
N GLN A 678 12.78 11.80 -8.93
CA GLN A 678 12.30 12.46 -10.15
C GLN A 678 11.73 13.85 -9.87
N SER A 679 11.06 14.07 -8.74
CA SER A 679 10.60 15.41 -8.33
C SER A 679 11.76 16.41 -8.22
N VAL A 680 12.89 15.99 -7.64
CA VAL A 680 14.11 16.81 -7.55
C VAL A 680 14.74 17.03 -8.93
N THR A 681 14.75 16.01 -9.80
CA THR A 681 15.23 16.12 -11.19
C THR A 681 14.40 17.11 -12.02
N LEU A 682 13.07 17.06 -11.94
CA LEU A 682 12.19 18.00 -12.62
C LEU A 682 12.32 19.42 -12.05
N ALA A 683 12.44 19.58 -10.72
CA ALA A 683 12.70 20.87 -10.09
C ALA A 683 14.04 21.49 -10.53
N ARG A 684 15.09 20.67 -10.70
CA ARG A 684 16.37 21.09 -11.28
C ARG A 684 16.24 21.52 -12.73
N ARG A 685 15.49 20.78 -13.56
CA ARG A 685 15.22 21.14 -14.97
C ARG A 685 14.44 22.46 -15.11
N LEU A 686 13.50 22.73 -14.21
CA LEU A 686 12.82 24.03 -14.10
C LEU A 686 13.69 25.15 -13.50
N ARG A 687 14.87 24.84 -12.96
CA ARG A 687 15.67 25.74 -12.11
C ARG A 687 14.83 26.33 -10.95
N LEU A 688 13.89 25.53 -10.42
CA LEU A 688 12.84 25.94 -9.49
C LEU A 688 13.39 26.54 -8.19
N PHE A 689 14.59 26.12 -7.77
CA PHE A 689 15.26 26.60 -6.55
C PHE A 689 15.88 28.01 -6.67
N SER A 690 15.87 28.65 -7.84
CA SER A 690 16.44 29.99 -8.05
C SER A 690 15.39 31.03 -8.41
N LYS A 691 15.39 32.19 -7.73
CA LYS A 691 14.56 33.34 -8.09
C LYS A 691 14.88 33.94 -9.47
N SER A 692 16.08 33.70 -10.00
CA SER A 692 16.49 34.20 -11.34
C SER A 692 15.76 33.51 -12.50
N SER A 693 15.07 32.40 -12.23
CA SER A 693 14.32 31.60 -13.20
C SER A 693 12.99 32.25 -13.64
N CYS A 694 12.57 33.36 -13.03
CA CYS A 694 11.38 34.11 -13.43
C CYS A 694 11.59 35.62 -13.35
N GLY A 695 10.87 36.37 -14.19
CA GLY A 695 10.85 37.83 -14.12
C GLY A 695 10.12 38.35 -12.89
N ASN A 696 10.36 39.61 -12.52
CA ASN A 696 9.72 40.23 -11.35
C ASN A 696 8.18 40.28 -11.45
N ASN A 697 7.63 40.33 -12.67
CA ASN A 697 6.20 40.39 -12.96
C ASN A 697 5.59 39.01 -13.31
N ASP A 698 6.30 37.90 -13.09
CA ASP A 698 5.77 36.56 -13.39
C ASP A 698 4.71 36.16 -12.34
N SER A 699 3.46 36.04 -12.77
CA SER A 699 2.33 35.65 -11.90
C SER A 699 2.52 34.28 -11.22
N ARG A 700 3.37 33.41 -11.79
CA ARG A 700 3.65 32.07 -11.24
C ARG A 700 4.61 32.11 -10.05
N ARG A 701 5.28 33.24 -9.79
CA ARG A 701 6.35 33.41 -8.80
C ARG A 701 5.97 32.95 -7.38
N LYS A 702 4.73 33.22 -6.93
CA LYS A 702 4.22 32.73 -5.62
C LYS A 702 4.27 31.20 -5.54
N GLY A 703 3.63 30.52 -6.49
CA GLY A 703 3.54 29.06 -6.50
C GLY A 703 4.87 28.36 -6.77
N TRP A 704 5.76 28.97 -7.55
CA TRP A 704 7.13 28.46 -7.77
C TRP A 704 7.96 28.54 -6.48
N ALA A 705 8.01 29.71 -5.83
CA ALA A 705 8.72 29.89 -4.56
C ALA A 705 8.18 28.97 -3.46
N TYR A 706 6.85 28.84 -3.35
CA TYR A 706 6.21 27.93 -2.42
C TYR A 706 6.59 26.46 -2.70
N THR A 707 6.54 26.01 -3.96
CA THR A 707 6.86 24.61 -4.32
C THR A 707 8.34 24.29 -4.11
N ALA A 708 9.23 25.27 -4.33
CA ALA A 708 10.66 25.10 -4.01
C ALA A 708 10.88 24.84 -2.50
N TRP A 709 10.19 25.58 -1.64
CA TRP A 709 10.22 25.36 -0.19
C TRP A 709 9.50 24.08 0.26
N ALA A 710 8.36 23.74 -0.36
CA ALA A 710 7.65 22.49 -0.07
C ALA A 710 8.50 21.26 -0.41
N LEU A 711 9.15 21.25 -1.58
CA LEU A 711 10.05 20.17 -1.98
C LEU A 711 11.29 20.10 -1.08
N TYR A 712 11.91 21.23 -0.72
CA TYR A 712 13.04 21.25 0.22
C TYR A 712 12.65 20.72 1.61
N ASN A 713 11.48 21.12 2.11
CA ASN A 713 10.95 20.68 3.41
C ASN A 713 10.61 19.18 3.43
N TRP A 714 10.10 18.64 2.31
CA TRP A 714 9.82 17.22 2.15
C TRP A 714 11.10 16.39 2.02
N GLU A 715 11.97 16.77 1.08
CA GLU A 715 13.22 16.04 0.80
C GLU A 715 14.11 15.97 2.05
N THR A 716 14.27 17.09 2.75
CA THR A 716 14.97 17.13 4.04
C THR A 716 14.33 16.23 5.10
N LEU A 717 12.99 16.17 5.18
CA LEU A 717 12.30 15.30 6.15
C LEU A 717 12.53 13.82 5.84
N VAL A 718 12.48 13.42 4.57
CA VAL A 718 12.83 12.06 4.15
C VAL A 718 14.28 11.76 4.50
N SER A 719 15.22 12.63 4.11
CA SER A 719 16.65 12.37 4.32
C SER A 719 17.06 12.38 5.80
N PHE A 720 16.34 13.11 6.66
CA PHE A 720 16.44 12.98 8.12
C PHE A 720 15.86 11.66 8.65
N SER A 721 14.63 11.32 8.28
CA SER A 721 13.92 10.15 8.82
C SER A 721 14.56 8.84 8.38
N PHE A 722 15.15 8.79 7.19
CA PHE A 722 15.82 7.62 6.60
C PHE A 722 17.34 7.60 6.85
N MET A 723 17.90 8.58 7.57
CA MET A 723 19.35 8.64 7.90
C MET A 723 20.27 8.64 6.66
N ILE A 724 19.94 9.43 5.64
CA ILE A 724 20.65 9.50 4.35
C ILE A 724 21.09 10.94 3.99
N PRO A 725 22.07 11.12 3.08
CA PRO A 725 22.43 12.44 2.57
C PRO A 725 21.23 13.16 1.91
N PRO A 726 21.07 14.47 2.12
CA PRO A 726 20.04 15.26 1.44
C PRO A 726 20.35 15.37 -0.05
N LEU A 727 19.34 15.11 -0.89
CA LEU A 727 19.42 15.31 -2.34
C LEU A 727 19.51 16.80 -2.70
N VAL A 728 18.96 17.68 -1.87
CA VAL A 728 18.98 19.15 -2.01
C VAL A 728 19.63 19.74 -0.76
N LYS A 729 20.95 19.98 -0.82
CA LYS A 729 21.74 20.49 0.31
C LYS A 729 21.39 21.94 0.66
N GLU A 730 21.51 22.83 -0.32
CA GLU A 730 21.27 24.26 -0.13
C GLU A 730 19.77 24.58 -0.08
N PRO A 731 19.34 25.52 0.79
CA PRO A 731 17.97 26.02 0.78
C PRO A 731 17.65 26.77 -0.53
N PRO A 732 16.36 26.89 -0.91
CA PRO A 732 15.98 27.64 -2.09
C PRO A 732 16.37 29.12 -1.99
N ASP A 733 16.80 29.72 -3.10
CA ASP A 733 17.07 31.17 -3.22
C ASP A 733 15.75 31.96 -3.40
N TRP A 734 14.84 31.73 -2.46
CA TRP A 734 13.52 32.37 -2.35
C TRP A 734 13.33 32.81 -0.90
N PRO A 735 13.05 34.10 -0.62
CA PRO A 735 12.75 34.52 0.73
C PRO A 735 11.50 33.80 1.25
N LEU A 736 11.52 33.39 2.52
CA LEU A 736 10.31 33.06 3.26
C LEU A 736 9.68 34.38 3.73
N PRO A 737 8.43 34.70 3.32
CA PRO A 737 7.73 35.90 3.77
C PRO A 737 7.54 35.96 5.29
N ASP A 738 7.07 37.10 5.80
CA ASP A 738 6.63 37.24 7.19
C ASP A 738 5.14 36.88 7.30
N PRO A 739 4.73 35.78 7.97
CA PRO A 739 3.33 35.39 8.09
C PRO A 739 2.42 36.46 8.72
N THR A 740 2.98 37.39 9.51
CA THR A 740 2.21 38.50 10.11
C THR A 740 1.85 39.59 9.11
N ARG A 741 2.57 39.69 7.99
CA ARG A 741 2.41 40.70 6.93
C ARG A 741 1.85 40.12 5.65
N GLU A 742 2.24 38.89 5.34
CA GLU A 742 2.04 38.21 4.06
C GLU A 742 1.39 36.82 4.25
N GLY A 743 0.54 36.65 5.26
CA GLY A 743 -0.12 35.37 5.58
C GLY A 743 -0.85 34.72 4.38
N GLY A 744 -1.40 35.52 3.46
CA GLY A 744 -2.01 35.07 2.21
C GLY A 744 -1.04 34.45 1.19
N TRP A 745 0.28 34.45 1.45
CA TRP A 745 1.25 33.66 0.68
C TRP A 745 1.13 32.16 1.00
N TYR A 746 0.88 31.82 2.27
CA TYR A 746 0.89 30.43 2.76
C TYR A 746 -0.42 29.69 2.46
N GLY A 747 -1.56 30.38 2.58
CA GLY A 747 -2.88 29.80 2.42
C GLY A 747 -3.39 29.16 3.71
N GLU A 748 -3.83 30.03 4.62
CA GLU A 748 -4.35 29.64 5.94
C GLU A 748 -5.52 28.66 5.84
N ILE A 749 -5.61 27.80 6.86
CA ILE A 749 -6.68 26.83 7.05
C ILE A 749 -7.58 27.38 8.17
N TRP A 750 -8.87 27.46 7.90
CA TRP A 750 -9.87 27.94 8.84
C TRP A 750 -10.69 26.79 9.37
N LEU A 751 -10.69 26.63 10.69
CA LEU A 751 -11.47 25.63 11.41
C LEU A 751 -12.77 26.24 11.92
N GLN A 752 -13.85 25.48 11.87
CA GLN A 752 -15.04 25.73 12.69
C GLN A 752 -15.26 24.55 13.65
N TYR A 753 -15.42 24.84 14.93
CA TYR A 753 -15.74 23.84 15.95
C TYR A 753 -17.26 23.74 16.16
N PRO A 754 -17.79 22.55 16.52
CA PRO A 754 -19.22 22.38 16.78
C PRO A 754 -19.74 23.32 17.86
N LEU A 755 -20.97 23.81 17.65
CA LEU A 755 -21.68 24.77 18.50
C LEU A 755 -20.97 26.14 18.65
N VAL A 756 -20.08 26.52 17.72
CA VAL A 756 -19.39 27.83 17.72
C VAL A 756 -19.45 28.46 16.33
N SER A 757 -19.80 29.75 16.28
CA SER A 757 -19.96 30.53 15.04
C SER A 757 -18.68 31.20 14.52
N GLY A 758 -17.64 31.31 15.35
CA GLY A 758 -16.36 31.89 14.95
C GLY A 758 -15.43 30.89 14.27
N LEU A 759 -14.72 31.35 13.24
CA LEU A 759 -13.63 30.62 12.60
C LEU A 759 -12.34 30.78 13.41
N GLN A 760 -11.56 29.70 13.48
CA GLN A 760 -10.25 29.66 14.13
C GLN A 760 -9.15 29.45 13.07
N SER A 761 -8.14 30.31 13.07
CA SER A 761 -6.93 30.14 12.26
C SER A 761 -6.08 29.00 12.84
N THR A 762 -5.49 28.18 11.97
CA THR A 762 -4.49 27.18 12.38
C THR A 762 -3.07 27.74 12.56
N HIS A 763 -2.87 29.02 12.22
CA HIS A 763 -1.58 29.70 12.12
C HIS A 763 -0.62 29.01 11.12
N PHE A 764 -1.15 28.44 10.03
CA PHE A 764 -0.39 27.61 9.09
C PHE A 764 0.85 28.32 8.51
N GLY A 765 0.78 29.63 8.27
CA GLY A 765 1.94 30.39 7.80
C GLY A 765 3.10 30.42 8.80
N HIS A 766 2.81 30.56 10.10
CA HIS A 766 3.82 30.44 11.15
C HIS A 766 4.36 29.00 11.25
N ILE A 767 3.50 27.99 11.14
CA ILE A 767 3.92 26.58 11.15
C ILE A 767 4.90 26.31 10.00
N PHE A 768 4.56 26.72 8.78
CA PHE A 768 5.39 26.52 7.59
C PHE A 768 6.72 27.28 7.68
N GLN A 769 6.71 28.55 8.10
CA GLN A 769 7.93 29.35 8.23
C GLN A 769 8.89 28.78 9.28
N THR A 770 8.37 28.41 10.46
CA THR A 770 9.16 27.76 11.53
C THR A 770 9.69 26.40 11.07
N ARG A 771 8.85 25.58 10.43
CA ARG A 771 9.27 24.28 9.89
C ARG A 771 10.40 24.43 8.89
N ALA A 772 10.30 25.37 7.96
CA ALA A 772 11.34 25.62 6.96
C ALA A 772 12.67 26.02 7.61
N ARG A 773 12.66 26.90 8.61
CA ARG A 773 13.86 27.26 9.40
C ARG A 773 14.47 26.05 10.13
N PHE A 774 13.65 25.19 10.73
CA PHE A 774 14.11 23.95 11.37
C PHE A 774 14.66 22.95 10.34
N ARG A 775 14.06 22.87 9.14
CA ARG A 775 14.53 22.00 8.05
C ARG A 775 15.92 22.41 7.56
N VAL A 776 16.24 23.70 7.44
CA VAL A 776 17.62 24.13 7.09
C VAL A 776 18.66 23.56 8.06
N ILE A 777 18.40 23.62 9.37
CA ILE A 777 19.31 23.09 10.42
C ILE A 777 19.36 21.55 10.37
N MET A 778 18.23 20.91 10.12
CA MET A 778 18.11 19.46 9.95
C MET A 778 18.86 18.95 8.71
N ASN A 779 18.83 19.69 7.60
CA ASN A 779 19.58 19.38 6.38
C ASN A 779 21.10 19.51 6.62
N GLU A 780 21.53 20.58 7.30
CA GLU A 780 22.92 20.79 7.71
C GLU A 780 23.44 19.70 8.68
N TYR A 781 22.54 19.06 9.44
CA TYR A 781 22.84 17.85 10.21
C TYR A 781 22.96 16.63 9.30
N CYS A 782 21.95 16.34 8.45
CA CYS A 782 21.95 15.17 7.56
C CYS A 782 23.17 15.14 6.64
N ASP A 783 23.57 16.27 6.07
CA ASP A 783 24.74 16.33 5.20
C ASP A 783 26.05 16.02 5.93
N ALA A 784 26.17 16.48 7.18
CA ALA A 784 27.34 16.27 8.02
C ALA A 784 27.36 14.89 8.72
N ALA A 785 26.20 14.27 8.92
CA ALA A 785 26.05 12.96 9.58
C ALA A 785 26.13 11.79 8.60
N PHE A 786 25.46 11.88 7.45
CA PHE A 786 25.16 10.72 6.59
C PHE A 786 25.92 10.71 5.25
N SER A 787 26.66 11.77 4.91
CA SER A 787 27.59 11.76 3.78
C SER A 787 28.63 10.62 3.89
N PRO A 788 29.28 10.15 2.80
CA PRO A 788 30.17 8.98 2.82
C PRO A 788 31.41 9.02 3.74
N ASN A 789 31.67 10.13 4.44
CA ASN A 789 32.66 10.26 5.52
C ASN A 789 32.10 11.11 6.68
N GLY A 790 30.77 11.10 6.88
CA GLY A 790 30.06 11.92 7.84
C GLY A 790 30.36 11.51 9.29
N VAL A 791 30.80 12.48 10.09
CA VAL A 791 31.00 12.31 11.53
C VAL A 791 30.60 13.60 12.23
N ILE A 792 29.56 13.54 13.06
CA ILE A 792 29.16 14.67 13.90
C ILE A 792 30.14 14.77 15.08
N SER A 793 30.94 15.83 15.09
CA SER A 793 31.71 16.21 16.27
C SER A 793 30.83 16.91 17.31
N LEU A 794 31.18 16.82 18.59
CA LEU A 794 30.48 17.53 19.68
C LEU A 794 30.42 19.06 19.43
N ASP A 795 31.47 19.61 18.81
CA ASP A 795 31.57 21.01 18.40
C ASP A 795 30.57 21.38 17.26
N LYS A 796 30.41 20.51 16.24
CA LYS A 796 29.37 20.68 15.21
C LYS A 796 27.97 20.49 15.78
N ALA A 797 27.77 19.50 16.65
CA ALA A 797 26.51 19.27 17.37
C ALA A 797 26.08 20.49 18.19
N ASN A 798 26.99 21.04 18.99
CA ASN A 798 26.72 22.23 19.80
C ASN A 798 26.41 23.45 18.94
N ARG A 799 27.09 23.66 17.80
CA ARG A 799 26.70 24.72 16.83
C ARG A 799 25.31 24.53 16.23
N LEU A 800 24.92 23.29 15.90
CA LEU A 800 23.58 22.98 15.37
C LEU A 800 22.50 23.20 16.43
N HIS A 801 22.73 22.72 17.66
CA HIS A 801 21.86 22.95 18.81
C HIS A 801 21.74 24.45 19.10
N ASP A 802 22.80 25.24 19.01
CA ASP A 802 22.74 26.69 19.23
C ASP A 802 21.90 27.42 18.17
N LYS A 803 22.01 27.03 16.89
CA LYS A 803 21.11 27.52 15.82
C LYS A 803 19.65 27.16 16.12
N LEU A 804 19.41 25.92 16.51
CA LEU A 804 18.07 25.38 16.78
C LEU A 804 17.43 26.05 18.01
N ARG A 805 18.20 26.23 19.09
CA ARG A 805 17.81 26.88 20.35
C ARG A 805 17.42 28.34 20.17
N ARG A 806 18.14 29.10 19.31
CA ARG A 806 17.76 30.47 18.94
C ARG A 806 16.44 30.49 18.17
N SER A 807 16.36 29.73 17.08
CA SER A 807 15.15 29.59 16.25
C SER A 807 13.91 29.12 17.04
N TYR A 808 14.11 28.36 18.11
CA TYR A 808 13.07 27.91 19.05
C TYR A 808 12.73 28.94 20.14
N SER A 809 13.68 29.79 20.55
CA SER A 809 13.42 30.92 21.46
C SER A 809 12.62 32.02 20.74
N ASP A 810 12.88 32.20 19.44
CA ASP A 810 12.25 33.19 18.56
C ASP A 810 10.85 32.76 18.04
N LEU A 811 10.22 31.76 18.67
CA LEU A 811 8.89 31.26 18.26
C LEU A 811 7.79 32.32 18.48
N PRO A 812 6.87 32.50 17.51
CA PRO A 812 5.73 33.40 17.65
C PRO A 812 4.78 32.91 18.75
N GLU A 813 4.00 33.82 19.35
CA GLU A 813 3.19 33.52 20.53
C GLU A 813 2.20 32.37 20.34
N SER A 814 1.71 32.13 19.13
CA SER A 814 0.82 30.99 18.80
C SER A 814 1.52 29.63 18.75
N LEU A 815 2.85 29.59 18.81
CA LEU A 815 3.69 28.38 18.75
C LEU A 815 4.62 28.24 19.95
N LYS A 816 4.32 28.89 21.08
CA LYS A 816 5.10 28.73 22.33
C LYS A 816 4.56 27.53 23.14
N PRO A 817 5.39 26.89 23.99
CA PRO A 817 4.95 25.77 24.83
C PRO A 817 3.67 25.99 25.64
N LYS A 818 3.37 27.26 25.99
CA LYS A 818 2.16 27.64 26.72
C LYS A 818 0.87 27.53 25.87
N THR A 819 0.96 27.75 24.57
CA THR A 819 -0.17 28.06 23.68
C THR A 819 -0.45 26.99 22.62
N ILE A 820 0.49 26.07 22.35
CA ILE A 820 0.31 24.99 21.38
C ILE A 820 -0.93 24.12 21.70
N ALA A 821 -1.76 23.83 20.69
CA ALA A 821 -2.98 23.04 20.87
C ALA A 821 -3.52 22.32 19.62
N LEU A 822 -2.84 22.41 18.47
CA LEU A 822 -3.18 21.69 17.24
C LEU A 822 -2.08 20.68 16.89
N PRO A 823 -2.35 19.61 16.12
CA PRO A 823 -1.33 18.62 15.75
C PRO A 823 -0.09 19.26 15.12
N GLY A 824 -0.30 20.15 14.14
CA GLY A 824 0.75 20.93 13.48
C GLY A 824 1.61 21.79 14.42
N HIS A 825 1.11 22.12 15.62
CA HIS A 825 1.89 22.78 16.67
C HIS A 825 2.71 21.74 17.43
N PHE A 826 2.08 20.68 17.96
CA PHE A 826 2.77 19.61 18.70
C PHE A 826 3.94 19.01 17.91
N GLN A 827 3.75 18.78 16.60
CA GLN A 827 4.78 18.17 15.75
C GLN A 827 6.04 19.03 15.60
N LEU A 828 5.94 20.36 15.63
CA LEU A 828 7.13 21.24 15.60
C LEU A 828 8.02 21.02 16.83
N HIS A 829 7.41 20.86 18.01
CA HIS A 829 8.11 20.63 19.26
C HIS A 829 8.62 19.18 19.35
N ILE A 830 7.84 18.21 18.88
CA ILE A 830 8.26 16.81 18.74
C ILE A 830 9.49 16.70 17.85
N TYR A 831 9.49 17.32 16.66
CA TYR A 831 10.64 17.28 15.75
C TYR A 831 11.85 18.07 16.26
N TYR A 832 11.66 19.09 17.10
CA TYR A 832 12.75 19.76 17.81
C TYR A 832 13.49 18.79 18.73
N TYR A 833 12.78 18.04 19.59
CA TYR A 833 13.43 17.07 20.49
C TYR A 833 13.93 15.83 19.74
N HIS A 834 13.23 15.34 18.72
CA HIS A 834 13.71 14.25 17.86
C HIS A 834 15.06 14.62 17.21
N LEU A 835 15.22 15.84 16.68
CA LEU A 835 16.51 16.30 16.15
C LEU A 835 17.60 16.38 17.24
N LEU A 836 17.28 16.80 18.46
CA LEU A 836 18.24 16.78 19.57
C LEU A 836 18.67 15.35 19.95
N LEU A 837 17.75 14.39 20.02
CA LEU A 837 18.08 12.99 20.32
C LEU A 837 18.95 12.38 19.21
N MET A 838 18.62 12.61 17.94
CA MET A 838 19.43 12.19 16.78
C MET A 838 20.84 12.79 16.78
N ILE A 839 21.01 14.01 17.27
CA ILE A 839 22.34 14.64 17.43
C ILE A 839 23.12 14.05 18.61
N TYR A 840 22.47 13.88 19.77
CA TYR A 840 23.18 13.68 21.04
C TYR A 840 23.21 12.24 21.58
N GLU A 841 22.32 11.33 21.17
CA GLU A 841 22.40 9.92 21.60
C GLU A 841 23.63 9.17 21.06
N PRO A 842 24.01 9.29 19.77
CA PRO A 842 25.24 8.67 19.27
C PRO A 842 26.49 9.23 19.97
N LEU A 843 26.50 10.52 20.32
CA LEU A 843 27.58 11.16 21.08
C LEU A 843 27.65 10.64 22.53
N LEU A 844 26.50 10.48 23.19
CA LEU A 844 26.42 9.92 24.54
C LEU A 844 26.91 8.46 24.56
N ALA A 845 26.50 7.66 23.56
CA ALA A 845 26.98 6.30 23.36
C ALA A 845 28.51 6.26 23.15
N ALA A 846 29.05 7.14 22.29
CA ALA A 846 30.49 7.27 22.06
C ALA A 846 31.28 7.68 23.32
N SER A 847 30.72 8.51 24.22
CA SER A 847 31.36 8.82 25.51
C SER A 847 31.41 7.64 26.51
N LYS A 848 30.75 6.52 26.16
CA LYS A 848 30.36 5.40 27.04
C LYS A 848 29.42 5.84 28.18
N GLY A 849 28.49 6.75 27.89
CA GLY A 849 27.51 7.25 28.85
C GLY A 849 28.08 8.10 30.00
N ARG A 850 29.31 8.62 29.93
CA ARG A 850 30.00 9.29 31.07
C ARG A 850 29.95 10.82 31.07
N ASP A 851 29.49 11.45 30.00
CA ASP A 851 29.33 12.91 29.95
C ASP A 851 27.97 13.32 30.52
N ALA A 852 27.97 13.92 31.72
CA ALA A 852 26.76 14.37 32.41
C ALA A 852 25.99 15.47 31.65
N THR A 853 26.66 16.23 30.79
CA THR A 853 26.02 17.25 29.94
C THR A 853 25.21 16.57 28.83
N LEU A 854 25.81 15.57 28.17
CA LEU A 854 25.14 14.76 27.15
C LEU A 854 24.00 13.93 27.74
N GLN A 855 24.20 13.33 28.92
CA GLN A 855 23.14 12.66 29.67
C GLN A 855 21.96 13.59 29.90
N LYS A 856 22.20 14.81 30.41
CA LYS A 856 21.12 15.76 30.70
C LYS A 856 20.36 16.16 29.44
N VAL A 857 21.04 16.51 28.34
CA VAL A 857 20.37 16.92 27.09
C VAL A 857 19.49 15.79 26.52
N VAL A 858 19.97 14.55 26.56
CA VAL A 858 19.19 13.37 26.12
C VAL A 858 18.01 13.11 27.06
N ALA A 859 18.21 13.15 28.38
CA ALA A 859 17.16 12.91 29.37
C ALA A 859 16.04 13.98 29.30
N ASP A 860 16.41 15.26 29.23
CA ASP A 860 15.47 16.37 29.05
C ASP A 860 14.70 16.22 27.73
N ALA A 861 15.36 15.91 26.61
CA ALA A 861 14.69 15.70 25.33
C ALA A 861 13.71 14.51 25.33
N LYS A 862 14.06 13.37 25.96
CA LYS A 862 13.12 12.26 26.17
C LYS A 862 11.95 12.67 27.09
N LYS A 863 12.20 13.40 28.19
CA LYS A 863 11.17 13.92 29.12
C LYS A 863 10.14 14.78 28.39
N TYR A 864 10.59 15.74 27.57
CA TYR A 864 9.70 16.63 26.83
C TYR A 864 8.98 15.92 25.67
N LEU A 865 9.64 15.03 24.93
CA LEU A 865 9.01 14.21 23.89
C LEU A 865 7.85 13.37 24.45
N GLN A 866 8.10 12.65 25.56
CA GLN A 866 7.07 11.85 26.23
C GLN A 866 5.95 12.68 26.88
N THR A 867 6.22 13.95 27.20
CA THR A 867 5.19 14.91 27.63
C THR A 867 4.31 15.32 26.45
N LEU A 868 4.90 15.68 25.31
CA LEU A 868 4.17 16.09 24.10
C LEU A 868 3.25 14.99 23.56
N ILE A 869 3.74 13.74 23.52
CA ILE A 869 2.95 12.57 23.15
C ILE A 869 1.70 12.43 24.05
N ARG A 870 1.89 12.58 25.37
CA ARG A 870 0.79 12.53 26.36
C ARG A 870 -0.20 13.69 26.19
N LEU A 871 0.28 14.93 26.01
CA LEU A 871 -0.58 16.11 25.83
C LEU A 871 -1.37 16.07 24.51
N TYR A 872 -0.77 15.58 23.43
CA TYR A 872 -1.47 15.31 22.18
C TYR A 872 -2.64 14.34 22.45
N TYR A 873 -2.36 13.20 23.08
CA TYR A 873 -3.37 12.18 23.35
C TYR A 873 -4.54 12.71 24.19
N LEU A 874 -4.26 13.34 25.35
CA LEU A 874 -5.29 13.93 26.24
C LEU A 874 -6.24 14.89 25.51
N ARG A 875 -5.77 15.52 24.43
CA ARG A 875 -6.43 16.61 23.70
C ARG A 875 -7.01 16.20 22.35
N HIS A 876 -6.54 15.13 21.72
CA HIS A 876 -6.90 14.76 20.34
C HIS A 876 -7.24 13.28 20.14
N GLY A 877 -6.93 12.40 21.10
CA GLY A 877 -6.97 10.96 20.91
C GLY A 877 -5.92 10.47 19.92
N TYR A 878 -6.12 9.26 19.39
CA TYR A 878 -5.27 8.67 18.35
C TYR A 878 -6.07 8.05 17.19
N GLU A 879 -7.39 8.25 17.15
CA GLU A 879 -8.29 7.64 16.16
C GLU A 879 -8.22 8.37 14.81
N ALA A 880 -8.05 9.69 14.83
CA ALA A 880 -7.91 10.51 13.63
C ALA A 880 -6.54 10.30 12.98
N MET A 881 -6.52 10.21 11.65
CA MET A 881 -5.30 9.93 10.88
C MET A 881 -4.25 11.05 11.05
N ASP A 882 -3.03 10.65 11.46
CA ASP A 882 -1.83 11.49 11.58
C ASP A 882 -0.61 10.61 11.24
N LEU A 883 -0.05 10.78 10.03
CA LEU A 883 1.03 9.92 9.55
C LEU A 883 2.32 10.07 10.36
N PHE A 884 2.61 11.27 10.87
CA PHE A 884 3.92 11.57 11.48
C PHE A 884 3.94 11.37 12.99
N LEU A 885 2.78 11.13 13.61
CA LEU A 885 2.65 10.65 14.98
C LEU A 885 3.27 9.26 15.19
N VAL A 886 3.24 8.36 14.19
CA VAL A 886 3.79 7.00 14.38
C VAL A 886 5.30 7.00 14.61
N ILE A 887 6.02 8.02 14.10
CA ILE A 887 7.48 8.17 14.26
C ILE A 887 7.88 8.37 15.73
N PRO A 888 7.48 9.45 16.44
CA PRO A 888 7.81 9.64 17.86
C PRO A 888 7.22 8.56 18.77
N LEU A 889 6.09 7.94 18.40
CA LEU A 889 5.57 6.77 19.10
C LEU A 889 6.56 5.60 19.00
N MET A 890 7.07 5.28 17.81
CA MET A 890 8.07 4.21 17.62
C MET A 890 9.38 4.45 18.37
N LEU A 891 9.96 5.66 18.27
CA LEU A 891 11.17 6.01 19.00
C LEU A 891 10.98 5.76 20.51
N THR A 892 9.87 6.26 21.04
CA THR A 892 9.52 6.17 22.47
C THR A 892 9.22 4.74 22.90
N GLY A 893 8.53 3.96 22.07
CA GLY A 893 8.22 2.55 22.33
C GLY A 893 9.48 1.69 22.36
N TYR A 894 10.37 1.88 21.38
CA TYR A 894 11.65 1.17 21.30
C TYR A 894 12.55 1.50 22.51
N ASP A 895 12.64 2.78 22.90
CA ASP A 895 13.28 3.22 24.14
C ASP A 895 12.69 2.50 25.37
N CYS A 896 11.36 2.52 25.53
CA CYS A 896 10.70 1.97 26.71
C CYS A 896 10.87 0.44 26.81
N ILE A 897 10.79 -0.28 25.68
CA ILE A 897 11.04 -1.73 25.65
C ILE A 897 12.45 -2.05 26.12
N ASN A 898 13.47 -1.39 25.55
CA ASN A 898 14.86 -1.66 25.92
C ASN A 898 15.13 -1.31 27.40
N ALA A 899 14.59 -0.19 27.89
CA ALA A 899 14.67 0.16 29.31
C ALA A 899 13.97 -0.86 30.24
N ILE A 900 12.81 -1.38 29.85
CA ILE A 900 12.06 -2.42 30.58
C ILE A 900 12.82 -3.76 30.67
N LEU A 901 13.75 -4.03 29.73
CA LEU A 901 14.60 -5.23 29.76
C LEU A 901 15.83 -5.08 30.67
N GLU A 902 16.30 -3.86 30.92
CA GLU A 902 17.48 -3.56 31.75
C GLU A 902 17.12 -3.17 33.20
N GLU A 903 15.96 -2.56 33.41
CA GLU A 903 15.48 -2.04 34.70
C GLU A 903 15.07 -3.15 35.69
N LYS A 904 15.30 -2.90 36.97
CA LYS A 904 15.02 -3.80 38.11
C LYS A 904 14.06 -3.21 39.13
N SER A 905 13.84 -1.89 39.11
CA SER A 905 12.88 -1.19 39.95
C SER A 905 11.46 -1.33 39.38
N GLU A 906 10.59 -2.05 40.10
CA GLU A 906 9.18 -2.20 39.72
C GLU A 906 8.49 -0.85 39.49
N HIS A 907 8.78 0.16 40.32
CA HIS A 907 8.22 1.51 40.17
C HIS A 907 8.62 2.18 38.85
N GLN A 908 9.86 1.98 38.38
CA GLN A 908 10.29 2.51 37.09
C GLN A 908 9.72 1.70 35.92
N ILE A 909 9.61 0.38 36.05
CA ILE A 909 8.90 -0.48 35.10
C ILE A 909 7.44 -0.02 34.93
N GLU A 910 6.75 0.38 36.00
CA GLU A 910 5.38 0.91 35.94
C GLU A 910 5.26 2.27 35.23
N ILE A 911 6.27 3.15 35.35
CA ILE A 911 6.34 4.41 34.59
C ILE A 911 6.58 4.11 33.10
N LEU A 912 7.49 3.18 32.79
CA LEU A 912 7.78 2.77 31.42
C LEU A 912 6.58 2.05 30.77
N ARG A 913 5.84 1.21 31.51
CA ARG A 913 4.56 0.59 31.10
C ARG A 913 3.51 1.64 30.74
N SER A 914 3.35 2.69 31.55
CA SER A 914 2.46 3.82 31.23
C SER A 914 2.78 4.46 29.88
N THR A 915 4.07 4.60 29.53
CA THR A 915 4.47 5.14 28.22
C THR A 915 4.29 4.11 27.10
N LEU A 916 4.69 2.85 27.31
CA LEU A 916 4.66 1.81 26.29
C LEU A 916 3.24 1.42 25.87
N LEU A 917 2.31 1.31 26.82
CA LEU A 917 0.90 1.00 26.54
C LEU A 917 0.18 2.17 25.84
N LEU A 918 0.55 3.41 26.16
CA LEU A 918 0.09 4.58 25.39
C LEU A 918 0.61 4.57 23.95
N VAL A 919 1.90 4.23 23.75
CA VAL A 919 2.49 4.06 22.41
C VAL A 919 1.78 2.97 21.62
N ALA A 920 1.58 1.80 22.23
CA ALA A 920 0.90 0.68 21.61
C ALA A 920 -0.55 1.02 21.23
N LYS A 921 -1.30 1.72 22.10
CA LYS A 921 -2.66 2.21 21.79
C LYS A 921 -2.67 3.21 20.62
N GLY A 922 -1.63 4.04 20.49
CA GLY A 922 -1.50 4.98 19.37
C GLY A 922 -1.26 4.28 18.02
N LEU A 923 -0.27 3.39 17.95
CA LEU A 923 -0.03 2.58 16.75
C LEU A 923 -1.26 1.72 16.42
N GLN A 924 -1.89 1.13 17.45
CA GLN A 924 -3.09 0.32 17.29
C GLN A 924 -4.30 1.10 16.76
N SER A 925 -4.42 2.39 17.11
CA SER A 925 -5.48 3.25 16.58
C SER A 925 -5.19 3.71 15.15
N GLN A 926 -3.93 4.04 14.83
CA GLN A 926 -3.51 4.46 13.49
C GLN A 926 -3.54 3.34 12.44
N ARG A 927 -3.45 2.06 12.84
CA ARG A 927 -3.52 0.92 11.89
C ARG A 927 -4.83 0.85 11.11
N ARG A 928 -5.94 1.33 11.71
CA ARG A 928 -7.26 1.48 11.05
C ARG A 928 -7.27 2.58 9.98
N ASN A 929 -6.25 3.46 10.00
CA ASN A 929 -6.08 4.53 9.04
C ASN A 929 -5.10 4.14 7.92
N HIS A 930 -3.92 3.57 8.22
CA HIS A 930 -2.89 3.26 7.21
C HIS A 930 -1.96 2.09 7.59
N TYR A 931 -1.49 1.34 6.58
CA TYR A 931 -0.81 0.05 6.81
C TYR A 931 0.59 0.14 7.46
N LEU A 932 1.31 1.26 7.29
CA LEU A 932 2.55 1.48 8.04
C LEU A 932 2.32 1.34 9.56
N ALA A 933 1.21 1.84 10.11
CA ALA A 933 0.92 1.69 11.54
C ALA A 933 0.63 0.23 11.97
N GLU A 934 0.06 -0.61 11.09
CA GLU A 934 -0.11 -2.05 11.32
C GLU A 934 1.25 -2.76 11.39
N ALA A 935 2.16 -2.48 10.46
CA ALA A 935 3.53 -3.01 10.47
C ALA A 935 4.30 -2.61 11.74
N LEU A 936 4.21 -1.34 12.14
CA LEU A 936 4.87 -0.82 13.35
C LEU A 936 4.27 -1.37 14.64
N PHE A 937 2.95 -1.54 14.70
CA PHE A 937 2.27 -2.16 15.84
C PHE A 937 2.75 -3.60 16.05
N ARG A 938 2.95 -4.38 14.98
CA ARG A 938 3.51 -5.74 15.04
C ARG A 938 4.93 -5.77 15.58
N VAL A 939 5.81 -4.88 15.10
CA VAL A 939 7.20 -4.77 15.60
C VAL A 939 7.24 -4.40 17.09
N ILE A 940 6.37 -3.50 17.54
CA ILE A 940 6.28 -3.15 18.97
C ILE A 940 5.70 -4.31 19.79
N ARG A 941 4.60 -4.95 19.36
CA ARG A 941 4.03 -6.13 20.05
C ARG A 941 5.04 -7.26 20.17
N GLY A 942 5.69 -7.66 19.08
CA GLY A 942 6.64 -8.77 19.04
C GLY A 942 7.92 -8.56 19.86
N ARG A 943 8.19 -7.31 20.28
CA ARG A 943 9.31 -6.96 21.19
C ARG A 943 8.87 -6.74 22.65
N MET A 944 7.59 -6.80 22.97
CA MET A 944 7.11 -6.77 24.36
C MET A 944 7.39 -8.10 25.07
N ARG A 945 7.54 -8.08 26.39
CA ARG A 945 7.49 -9.31 27.20
C ARG A 945 6.02 -9.75 27.33
N PRO A 946 5.71 -11.04 27.57
CA PRO A 946 4.33 -11.52 27.69
C PRO A 946 3.48 -10.78 28.73
N GLN A 947 4.10 -10.22 29.78
CA GLN A 947 3.41 -9.38 30.77
C GLN A 947 2.84 -8.10 30.15
N GLU A 948 3.62 -7.38 29.34
CA GLU A 948 3.15 -6.16 28.68
C GLU A 948 2.13 -6.47 27.56
N VAL A 949 2.26 -7.59 26.86
CA VAL A 949 1.24 -8.07 25.89
C VAL A 949 -0.09 -8.38 26.59
N ALA A 950 -0.06 -8.99 27.78
CA ALA A 950 -1.26 -9.26 28.56
C ALA A 950 -1.93 -7.97 29.08
N LEU A 951 -1.15 -6.98 29.55
CA LEU A 951 -1.66 -5.65 29.92
C LEU A 951 -2.22 -4.87 28.73
N LEU A 952 -1.62 -5.03 27.54
CA LEU A 952 -2.12 -4.44 26.31
C LEU A 952 -3.48 -5.05 25.92
N ARG A 953 -3.60 -6.39 25.97
CA ARG A 953 -4.87 -7.08 25.70
C ARG A 953 -5.96 -6.70 26.70
N SER A 954 -5.64 -6.47 27.98
CA SER A 954 -6.64 -6.08 29.00
C SER A 954 -7.06 -4.61 28.98
N SER A 955 -6.32 -3.74 28.30
CA SER A 955 -6.65 -2.31 28.11
C SER A 955 -7.39 -2.02 26.79
N MET A 956 -7.67 -3.04 25.98
CA MET A 956 -8.41 -2.94 24.72
C MET A 956 -9.92 -3.16 24.90
N THR A 957 -10.72 -2.62 23.98
CA THR A 957 -12.12 -3.00 23.84
C THR A 957 -12.24 -4.42 23.28
N PHE A 958 -13.43 -5.03 23.37
CA PHE A 958 -13.67 -6.38 22.85
C PHE A 958 -13.45 -6.49 21.34
N ASP A 959 -13.84 -5.46 20.58
CA ASP A 959 -13.65 -5.42 19.13
C ASP A 959 -12.19 -5.18 18.75
N ASP A 960 -11.52 -4.24 19.45
CA ASP A 960 -10.08 -3.99 19.34
C ASP A 960 -9.25 -5.27 19.57
N ALA A 961 -9.64 -6.09 20.56
CA ALA A 961 -8.98 -7.35 20.87
C ALA A 961 -9.23 -8.43 19.80
N GLN A 962 -10.46 -8.55 19.28
CA GLN A 962 -10.74 -9.48 18.19
C GLN A 962 -10.02 -9.11 16.88
N GLU A 963 -9.92 -7.83 16.54
CA GLU A 963 -9.16 -7.40 15.36
C GLU A 963 -7.64 -7.59 15.53
N MET A 964 -7.13 -7.76 16.75
CA MET A 964 -5.73 -8.11 17.03
C MET A 964 -5.44 -9.61 16.79
N GLU A 965 -6.49 -10.43 16.63
CA GLU A 965 -6.44 -11.89 16.47
C GLU A 965 -6.88 -12.36 15.06
N LYS A 966 -7.20 -11.44 14.13
CA LYS A 966 -7.88 -11.74 12.84
C LYS A 966 -7.20 -11.22 11.55
N HIS A 967 -5.94 -10.81 11.61
CA HIS A 967 -5.29 -10.12 10.47
C HIS A 967 -4.60 -11.07 9.48
N ASP A 968 -5.38 -11.94 8.84
CA ASP A 968 -4.92 -13.04 7.98
C ASP A 968 -4.23 -12.60 6.67
N MET A 969 -4.42 -11.35 6.23
CA MET A 969 -3.68 -10.78 5.09
C MET A 969 -2.51 -9.90 5.57
N VAL A 970 -1.30 -10.44 5.46
CA VAL A 970 -0.04 -9.70 5.62
C VAL A 970 0.44 -9.24 4.25
N GLN A 971 0.45 -7.93 4.00
CA GLN A 971 1.17 -7.36 2.86
C GLN A 971 2.66 -7.26 3.18
N ALA A 972 3.50 -7.53 2.17
CA ALA A 972 4.94 -7.35 2.26
C ALA A 972 5.30 -5.87 2.50
N VAL A 973 6.16 -5.62 3.49
CA VAL A 973 6.66 -4.28 3.83
C VAL A 973 7.98 -4.07 3.09
N ARG A 974 8.05 -3.02 2.25
CA ARG A 974 9.22 -2.66 1.44
C ARG A 974 9.73 -1.29 1.89
N SER A 975 10.33 -1.28 3.07
CA SER A 975 10.64 -0.06 3.81
C SER A 975 12.08 -0.06 4.32
N HIS A 976 12.85 0.92 3.84
CA HIS A 976 14.24 1.16 4.26
C HIS A 976 14.31 2.09 5.48
N TRP A 977 13.20 2.30 6.20
CA TRP A 977 13.13 3.26 7.30
C TRP A 977 13.74 2.69 8.59
N PRO A 978 14.77 3.32 9.20
CA PRO A 978 15.25 2.95 10.52
C PRO A 978 14.26 3.44 11.59
N VAL A 979 13.57 2.53 12.28
CA VAL A 979 12.43 2.88 13.16
C VAL A 979 12.84 3.45 14.53
N SER A 980 14.14 3.48 14.83
CA SER A 980 14.69 4.00 16.08
C SER A 980 16.07 4.64 15.87
N ILE A 981 16.51 5.43 16.86
CA ILE A 981 17.77 6.19 16.78
C ILE A 981 18.96 5.22 16.82
N VAL A 982 19.61 5.05 15.67
CA VAL A 982 20.75 4.15 15.52
C VAL A 982 22.00 4.76 16.16
N LYS A 983 22.64 4.04 17.09
CA LYS A 983 23.75 4.54 17.90
C LYS A 983 25.12 4.34 17.24
N LYS A 984 25.26 3.38 16.32
CA LYS A 984 26.46 3.17 15.48
C LYS A 984 26.05 2.87 14.04
N GLN A 985 26.75 3.43 13.04
CA GLN A 985 26.35 3.33 11.63
C GLN A 985 26.29 1.90 11.06
N HIS A 986 26.96 0.92 11.68
CA HIS A 986 26.89 -0.50 11.28
C HIS A 986 25.71 -1.28 11.89
N GLU A 987 24.90 -0.65 12.75
CA GLU A 987 23.70 -1.25 13.34
C GLU A 987 22.43 -0.85 12.58
N VAL A 988 22.53 -0.01 11.53
CA VAL A 988 21.36 0.56 10.82
C VAL A 988 20.47 -0.54 10.26
N ASP A 989 21.05 -1.59 9.68
CA ASP A 989 20.30 -2.68 9.06
C ASP A 989 19.45 -3.46 10.08
N ASP A 990 19.90 -3.60 11.33
CA ASP A 990 19.13 -4.24 12.43
C ASP A 990 17.90 -3.40 12.85
N HIS A 991 17.84 -2.12 12.43
CA HIS A 991 16.77 -1.18 12.75
C HIS A 991 15.83 -0.88 11.56
N ILE A 992 16.11 -1.41 10.37
CA ILE A 992 15.28 -1.25 9.17
C ILE A 992 13.92 -1.96 9.35
N LEU A 993 12.84 -1.25 9.00
CA LEU A 993 11.48 -1.74 9.20
C LEU A 993 11.20 -3.10 8.52
N THR A 994 11.66 -3.34 7.28
CA THR A 994 11.47 -4.64 6.61
C THR A 994 12.08 -5.79 7.43
N HIS A 995 13.35 -5.70 7.81
CA HIS A 995 14.03 -6.75 8.61
C HIS A 995 13.37 -6.96 9.98
N LEU A 996 12.86 -5.89 10.60
CA LEU A 996 12.11 -5.97 11.86
C LEU A 996 10.74 -6.63 11.69
N VAL A 997 10.02 -6.35 10.59
CA VAL A 997 8.74 -7.02 10.29
C VAL A 997 8.95 -8.50 9.96
N GLU A 998 10.04 -8.87 9.29
CA GLU A 998 10.43 -10.26 9.06
C GLU A 998 10.80 -10.97 10.37
N SER A 999 11.61 -10.32 11.22
CA SER A 999 12.06 -10.88 12.50
C SER A 999 10.95 -11.07 13.54
N TYR A 1000 9.96 -10.17 13.57
CA TYR A 1000 8.90 -10.16 14.60
C TYR A 1000 7.51 -10.51 14.04
N GLY A 1001 7.33 -10.64 12.73
CA GLY A 1001 6.08 -11.05 12.11
C GLY A 1001 5.77 -12.54 12.30
N SER A 1002 6.78 -13.40 12.12
CA SER A 1002 6.69 -14.85 12.29
C SER A 1002 6.27 -15.28 13.71
N LEU A 1003 6.79 -14.60 14.73
CA LEU A 1003 6.50 -14.84 16.16
C LEU A 1003 5.02 -14.70 16.55
N ASN A 1004 4.17 -14.12 15.69
CA ASN A 1004 2.73 -14.00 15.95
C ASN A 1004 1.92 -15.22 15.46
N LEU A 1005 2.52 -16.16 14.72
CA LEU A 1005 1.83 -17.36 14.19
C LEU A 1005 1.85 -18.55 15.17
N GLU A 1006 2.82 -18.61 16.08
CA GLU A 1006 2.95 -19.73 17.03
C GLU A 1006 2.00 -19.60 18.24
N GLU A 1007 1.62 -18.39 18.66
CA GLU A 1007 0.63 -18.18 19.74
C GLU A 1007 -0.79 -18.71 19.39
N THR A 1008 -1.08 -18.98 18.11
CA THR A 1008 -2.34 -19.58 17.65
C THR A 1008 -2.36 -21.12 17.65
N ALA A 1009 -1.30 -21.78 18.13
CA ALA A 1009 -1.15 -23.24 18.15
C ALA A 1009 -1.00 -23.82 19.58
N GLY A 1010 -1.91 -23.46 20.50
CA GLY A 1010 -1.95 -23.95 21.89
C GLY A 1010 -3.35 -24.32 22.38
#